data_AF-A0A3D0LS82-F1
#
_entry.id   AF-A0A3D0LS82-F1
#
_cell.length_a   1.000
_cell.length_b   1.000
_cell.length_c   1.000
_cell.angle_alpha   90.00
_cell.angle_beta   90.00
_cell.angle_gamma   90.00
#
_symmetry.space_group_name_H-M   'P 1'
#
loop_
_entity.id
_entity.type
_entity.pdbx_description
1 polymer ?
#
loop_
_entity_poly.entity_id
_entity_poly.type
_entity_poly.pdbx_seq_one_letter_code
_entity_poly.pdbx_strand_id
1 'polypeptide(L)'
;AQVTNPPIDPIREAVVMSLNTCFGPERNLFQETPQHAKRLEVHSPVLSHEKFERLTTLEEAEYRCITLDLHYDPAGADLRAALEALAERAVQAVRDGYVILVLSDRRIAPDRLPIHALFATGCVHHALIREGLRCNANLLVDTGAARDPHHFACLIGYGATAVFPYLAYQAINALIHSGEIKGQTLSDALYKYRKGVNKGLLKILSKLGISTIASYRGAQLYEAVGLHPEVIALCFQGTVSRIRGADFADFDADQRQLVQYAHDPVEPLSQGGLLKFIFGGECHAYNPDVVLQLQQAVQQDDNAAYRRFAALVNTRPAAALRDLMQPRFDVSPIPLETVEPLADILKRFDSAGMSLGALSPEAHEALAEAMNRLGGRSNSGEGGEDPARYGTVKMSKIKQVASGRFGVTPHYLVNAEVLQIKIAQGAKPGEGGQLPGHKVSPMIATLRCSKPGVSLISPPPHHDIYSIEDLAQLIFDLKQVNPHALVSVKLVAEPGVGTIAAGVAKAYADLITISGYDGGTGASPLTSVKYAGTPWELGVSEAQQVLRANGLRSRVRVQADGGLKTGLDVIKAAILGAESFGFGTAPMISLGCKYLRICHLNNCATGVATQDARLRSRYFIGLPQMVMRYFNFVAEETRELMARLGVRTLSELIGRMDLLDILPGTTPRQQKLDLSVLLSQGGIPDSEPRYCTEPSNPSFDKGALAERMVADAAGAIESQQPLTLHYTIRNTHRSIGARLSGEIARAHGAAGLPSGCLTVRLTGSAGQSLAVWNANGLTLVLEGDANDYVGKGMAGGQVILYPPTCSGFVPHQTTIIGNTCLYGATGGKLNAAGMAGERFAVRNSGAVAVVEGAGDHCCEY
;
A
#
# COMPACT_ATOMS: atom_id res chain seq x y z
N ALA A 1 5.31 2.57 5.32
CA ALA A 1 5.69 1.56 6.32
C ALA A 1 4.95 0.28 6.01
N GLN A 2 5.67 -0.85 6.06
CA GLN A 2 5.14 -2.17 5.77
C GLN A 2 5.85 -3.16 6.70
N VAL A 3 5.08 -3.92 7.49
CA VAL A 3 5.54 -4.99 8.40
C VAL A 3 6.40 -4.51 9.59
N THR A 4 7.51 -3.83 9.32
CA THR A 4 8.51 -3.40 10.33
C THR A 4 7.94 -2.47 11.39
N ASN A 5 7.01 -1.61 10.99
CA ASN A 5 6.22 -0.76 11.87
C ASN A 5 4.85 -0.47 11.22
N PRO A 6 3.82 -0.12 12.01
CA PRO A 6 2.49 0.15 11.48
C PRO A 6 2.31 1.60 11.01
N PRO A 7 1.47 1.85 9.99
CA PRO A 7 0.89 3.17 9.79
C PRO A 7 -0.13 3.51 10.89
N ILE A 8 -0.48 4.80 11.03
CA ILE A 8 -1.47 5.33 11.99
C ILE A 8 -2.77 5.72 11.26
N ASP A 9 -3.93 5.70 11.95
CA ASP A 9 -5.17 6.25 11.42
C ASP A 9 -5.26 7.79 11.60
N PRO A 10 -5.13 8.59 10.53
CA PRO A 10 -5.10 10.05 10.65
C PRO A 10 -6.48 10.69 10.87
N ILE A 11 -7.53 9.88 11.01
CA ILE A 11 -8.91 10.32 11.21
C ILE A 11 -9.34 10.00 12.64
N ARG A 12 -9.20 8.73 13.06
CA ARG A 12 -9.73 8.24 14.35
C ARG A 12 -8.73 8.41 15.48
N GLU A 13 -7.44 8.33 15.15
CA GLU A 13 -6.34 8.55 16.09
C GLU A 13 -5.72 9.94 15.91
N ALA A 14 -6.46 10.87 15.30
CA ALA A 14 -5.96 12.23 15.04
C ALA A 14 -5.52 12.97 16.31
N VAL A 15 -6.01 12.57 17.48
CA VAL A 15 -5.64 13.13 18.80
C VAL A 15 -4.15 12.96 19.13
N VAL A 16 -3.51 11.88 18.64
CA VAL A 16 -2.08 11.66 18.85
C VAL A 16 -1.21 12.35 17.80
N MET A 17 -1.83 12.95 16.77
CA MET A 17 -1.12 13.58 15.67
C MET A 17 -1.06 15.10 15.78
N SER A 18 -0.01 15.72 15.24
CA SER A 18 0.16 17.17 15.31
C SER A 18 0.86 17.75 14.09
N LEU A 19 0.28 18.83 13.55
CA LEU A 19 0.91 19.70 12.55
C LEU A 19 1.51 20.97 13.16
N ASN A 20 1.65 21.00 14.49
CA ASN A 20 2.15 22.16 15.18
C ASN A 20 3.59 22.49 14.78
N THR A 21 3.87 23.76 14.56
CA THR A 21 5.14 24.24 14.02
C THR A 21 5.61 25.45 14.81
N CYS A 22 6.90 25.44 15.19
CA CYS A 22 7.49 26.47 16.03
C CYS A 22 8.59 27.23 15.28
N PHE A 23 8.60 28.56 15.38
CA PHE A 23 9.63 29.47 14.87
C PHE A 23 10.49 30.03 16.00
N GLY A 24 11.67 30.54 15.64
CA GLY A 24 12.75 30.95 16.53
C GLY A 24 13.93 29.97 16.51
N PRO A 25 15.09 30.38 17.05
CA PRO A 25 16.27 29.54 17.13
C PRO A 25 16.05 28.37 18.08
N GLU A 26 16.56 27.20 17.71
CA GLU A 26 16.69 26.04 18.59
C GLU A 26 17.86 26.28 19.54
N ARG A 27 17.61 26.07 20.83
CA ARG A 27 18.59 26.31 21.89
C ARG A 27 19.26 25.00 22.28
N ASN A 28 20.27 25.08 23.14
CA ASN A 28 21.05 23.91 23.56
C ASN A 28 20.17 22.92 24.35
N LEU A 29 19.96 21.72 23.78
CA LEU A 29 19.16 20.65 24.37
C LEU A 29 19.60 20.25 25.79
N PHE A 30 20.89 20.43 26.13
CA PHE A 30 21.45 20.03 27.42
C PHE A 30 21.32 21.11 28.52
N GLN A 31 20.68 22.25 28.23
CA GLN A 31 20.48 23.32 29.20
C GLN A 31 19.00 23.67 29.31
N GLU A 32 18.44 23.71 30.52
CA GLU A 32 17.06 24.14 30.74
C GLU A 32 17.02 25.63 31.10
N THR A 33 16.63 26.48 30.15
CA THR A 33 16.58 27.94 30.37
C THR A 33 15.27 28.55 29.86
N PRO A 34 14.77 29.66 30.46
CA PRO A 34 13.55 30.34 29.98
C PRO A 34 13.60 30.75 28.50
N GLN A 35 14.79 30.93 27.94
CA GLN A 35 15.00 31.27 26.53
C GLN A 35 14.50 30.17 25.57
N HIS A 36 14.35 28.93 26.03
CA HIS A 36 13.76 27.83 25.24
C HIS A 36 12.28 28.07 24.94
N ALA A 37 11.57 28.79 25.82
CA ALA A 37 10.15 29.09 25.66
C ALA A 37 9.89 30.30 24.73
N LYS A 38 10.92 31.05 24.34
CA LYS A 38 10.81 32.16 23.37
C LYS A 38 10.66 31.62 21.94
N ARG A 39 9.50 31.05 21.64
CA ARG A 39 9.15 30.48 20.33
C ARG A 39 7.78 31.00 19.90
N LEU A 40 7.59 31.16 18.59
CA LEU A 40 6.27 31.42 18.01
C LEU A 40 5.68 30.13 17.49
N GLU A 41 4.43 29.87 17.85
CA GLU A 41 3.74 28.64 17.49
C GLU A 41 2.65 28.91 16.45
N VAL A 42 2.57 28.03 15.44
CA VAL A 42 1.44 27.93 14.53
C VAL A 42 0.95 26.49 14.45
N HIS A 43 -0.37 26.28 14.51
CA HIS A 43 -0.96 24.95 14.50
C HIS A 43 -0.90 24.20 13.14
N SER A 44 -0.32 24.82 12.11
CA SER A 44 -0.15 24.20 10.79
C SER A 44 1.03 24.84 10.05
N PRO A 45 1.83 24.06 9.31
CA PRO A 45 2.89 24.58 8.46
C PRO A 45 2.35 25.26 7.19
N VAL A 46 1.03 25.24 6.94
CA VAL A 46 0.40 25.89 5.78
C VAL A 46 -0.15 27.24 6.22
N LEU A 47 0.57 28.31 5.88
CA LEU A 47 0.28 29.64 6.42
C LEU A 47 -0.88 30.31 5.68
N SER A 48 -1.75 31.00 6.42
CA SER A 48 -2.61 32.04 5.85
C SER A 48 -1.78 33.29 5.53
N HIS A 49 -2.31 34.15 4.68
CA HIS A 49 -1.66 35.43 4.37
C HIS A 49 -1.38 36.26 5.62
N GLU A 50 -2.36 36.43 6.50
CA GLU A 50 -2.20 37.16 7.76
C GLU A 50 -1.07 36.59 8.65
N LYS A 51 -0.96 35.26 8.76
CA LYS A 51 0.11 34.62 9.53
C LYS A 51 1.47 34.81 8.87
N PHE A 52 1.52 34.73 7.54
CA PHE A 52 2.74 35.00 6.79
C PHE A 52 3.22 36.43 7.02
N GLU A 53 2.37 37.43 6.78
CA GLU A 53 2.68 38.85 7.00
C GLU A 53 3.11 39.11 8.45
N ARG A 54 2.38 38.53 9.42
CA ARG A 54 2.73 38.72 10.83
C ARG A 54 4.09 38.12 11.16
N LEU A 55 4.47 36.97 10.60
CA LEU A 55 5.78 36.34 10.86
C LEU A 55 6.94 37.08 10.20
N THR A 56 6.72 37.68 9.02
CA THR A 56 7.78 38.34 8.24
C THR A 56 8.01 39.80 8.63
N THR A 57 7.15 40.38 9.47
CA THR A 57 7.21 41.80 9.90
C THR A 57 7.63 41.97 11.37
N LEU A 58 8.00 40.89 12.06
CA LEU A 58 8.48 40.97 13.44
C LEU A 58 9.87 41.61 13.51
N GLU A 59 10.05 42.48 14.49
CA GLU A 59 11.29 43.25 14.70
C GLU A 59 12.18 42.64 15.80
N GLU A 60 11.67 41.70 16.61
CA GLU A 60 12.47 41.05 17.64
C GLU A 60 13.63 40.26 17.01
N ALA A 61 14.81 40.34 17.63
CA ALA A 61 16.03 39.70 17.12
C ALA A 61 15.86 38.18 16.94
N GLU A 62 15.07 37.54 17.80
CA GLU A 62 14.76 36.10 17.72
C GLU A 62 13.92 35.70 16.50
N TYR A 63 13.32 36.66 15.76
CA TYR A 63 12.47 36.41 14.60
C TYR A 63 12.85 37.25 13.38
N ARG A 64 14.00 37.93 13.41
CA ARG A 64 14.47 38.81 12.33
C ARG A 64 14.43 38.07 10.99
N CYS A 65 13.76 38.67 10.02
CA CYS A 65 13.39 38.04 8.76
C CYS A 65 14.14 38.65 7.56
N ILE A 66 14.50 37.83 6.57
CA ILE A 66 15.01 38.25 5.26
C ILE A 66 14.38 37.44 4.14
N THR A 67 14.11 38.08 3.01
CA THR A 67 13.65 37.41 1.80
C THR A 67 14.78 37.19 0.81
N LEU A 68 14.99 35.93 0.45
CA LEU A 68 15.92 35.48 -0.58
C LEU A 68 15.12 35.18 -1.86
N ASP A 69 15.40 35.98 -2.89
CA ASP A 69 14.83 35.81 -4.23
C ASP A 69 15.35 34.51 -4.88
N LEU A 70 14.43 33.70 -5.40
CA LEU A 70 14.70 32.43 -6.08
C LEU A 70 14.91 32.57 -7.58
N HIS A 71 14.98 33.77 -8.13
CA HIS A 71 15.24 33.97 -9.56
C HIS A 71 16.72 34.18 -9.85
N TYR A 72 17.19 33.69 -10.99
CA TYR A 72 18.54 33.93 -11.49
C TYR A 72 18.51 34.39 -12.94
N ASP A 73 19.57 35.09 -13.34
CA ASP A 73 19.77 35.48 -14.73
C ASP A 73 20.44 34.31 -15.47
N PRO A 74 19.75 33.70 -16.46
CA PRO A 74 20.30 32.58 -17.23
C PRO A 74 21.49 32.95 -18.12
N ALA A 75 21.81 34.23 -18.31
CA ALA A 75 23.01 34.69 -19.03
C ALA A 75 24.27 34.66 -18.14
N GLY A 76 24.09 34.78 -16.83
CA GLY A 76 25.19 34.85 -15.86
C GLY A 76 25.44 33.56 -15.07
N ALA A 77 24.46 32.68 -14.93
CA ALA A 77 24.56 31.43 -14.19
C ALA A 77 23.62 30.35 -14.74
N ASP A 78 24.01 29.09 -14.59
CA ASP A 78 23.09 27.95 -14.73
C ASP A 78 22.36 27.65 -13.41
N LEU A 79 21.37 26.75 -13.46
CA LEU A 79 20.62 26.34 -12.27
C LEU A 79 21.50 25.86 -11.10
N ARG A 80 22.62 25.18 -11.36
CA ARG A 80 23.50 24.66 -10.30
C ARG A 80 24.23 25.81 -9.61
N ALA A 81 24.86 26.69 -10.37
CA ALA A 81 25.56 27.86 -9.84
C ALA A 81 24.59 28.79 -9.10
N ALA A 82 23.36 28.94 -9.61
CA ALA A 82 22.32 29.72 -8.94
C ALA A 82 21.91 29.14 -7.57
N LEU A 83 21.83 27.80 -7.45
CA LEU A 83 21.56 27.11 -6.19
C LEU A 83 22.73 27.27 -5.19
N GLU A 84 23.97 27.12 -5.65
CA GLU A 84 25.17 27.30 -4.83
C GLU A 84 25.25 28.73 -4.30
N ALA A 85 25.04 29.74 -5.16
CA ALA A 85 25.01 31.15 -4.76
C ALA A 85 23.85 31.47 -3.78
N LEU A 86 22.67 30.86 -3.97
CA LEU A 86 21.56 30.99 -3.03
C LEU A 86 21.92 30.41 -1.65
N ALA A 87 22.58 29.25 -1.63
CA ALA A 87 23.01 28.61 -0.40
C ALA A 87 24.04 29.47 0.36
N GLU A 88 25.01 30.05 -0.33
CA GLU A 88 25.99 30.98 0.28
C GLU A 88 25.31 32.22 0.88
N ARG A 89 24.37 32.83 0.14
CA ARG A 89 23.58 33.98 0.64
C ARG A 89 22.77 33.60 1.88
N ALA A 90 22.18 32.42 1.92
CA ALA A 90 21.43 31.94 3.07
C ALA A 90 22.32 31.71 4.29
N VAL A 91 23.50 31.10 4.11
CA VAL A 91 24.51 30.92 5.16
C VAL A 91 24.95 32.26 5.71
N GLN A 92 25.27 33.23 4.84
CA GLN A 92 25.70 34.56 5.26
C GLN A 92 24.57 35.29 6.01
N ALA A 93 23.32 35.20 5.54
CA ALA A 93 22.19 35.80 6.23
C ALA A 93 22.03 35.28 7.67
N VAL A 94 22.20 33.98 7.90
CA VAL A 94 22.14 33.42 9.27
C VAL A 94 23.32 33.94 10.12
N ARG A 95 24.52 34.04 9.55
CA ARG A 95 25.68 34.63 10.23
C ARG A 95 25.47 36.11 10.59
N ASP A 96 24.72 36.85 9.76
CA ASP A 96 24.32 38.25 9.99
C ASP A 96 23.17 38.40 11.01
N GLY A 97 22.72 37.29 11.60
CA GLY A 97 21.70 37.25 12.65
C GLY A 97 20.25 37.20 12.16
N TYR A 98 20.01 36.87 10.89
CA TYR A 98 18.66 36.57 10.42
C TYR A 98 18.23 35.16 10.84
N VAL A 99 17.05 35.06 11.45
CA VAL A 99 16.49 33.79 11.94
C VAL A 99 15.47 33.21 10.96
N ILE A 100 14.61 34.05 10.38
CA ILE A 100 13.60 33.60 9.40
C ILE A 100 14.10 33.92 7.99
N LEU A 101 14.29 32.89 7.18
CA LEU A 101 14.70 33.01 5.79
C LEU A 101 13.51 32.68 4.90
N VAL A 102 13.00 33.68 4.17
CA VAL A 102 11.92 33.50 3.21
C VAL A 102 12.51 33.18 1.85
N LEU A 103 12.25 31.98 1.34
CA LEU A 103 12.61 31.57 -0.02
C LEU A 103 11.41 31.89 -0.92
N SER A 104 11.51 32.90 -1.79
CA SER A 104 10.38 33.40 -2.58
C SER A 104 10.57 33.31 -4.10
N ASP A 105 9.61 32.69 -4.79
CA ASP A 105 9.54 32.62 -6.26
C ASP A 105 8.52 33.61 -6.89
N ARG A 106 8.13 34.67 -6.16
CA ARG A 106 7.12 35.64 -6.64
C ARG A 106 7.54 36.54 -7.80
N ARG A 107 8.83 36.87 -7.91
CA ARG A 107 9.35 37.89 -8.83
C ARG A 107 9.60 37.35 -10.25
N ILE A 108 8.59 36.69 -10.81
CA ILE A 108 8.64 36.13 -12.17
C ILE A 108 8.83 37.29 -13.16
N ALA A 109 9.84 37.17 -14.02
CA ALA A 109 10.18 38.16 -15.03
C ALA A 109 10.65 37.45 -16.32
N PRO A 110 10.42 38.02 -17.52
CA PRO A 110 10.76 37.36 -18.79
C PRO A 110 12.26 37.08 -18.99
N ASP A 111 13.11 37.87 -18.34
CA ASP A 111 14.58 37.82 -18.45
C ASP A 111 15.24 36.96 -17.36
N ARG A 112 14.46 36.34 -16.46
CA ARG A 112 14.97 35.54 -15.34
C ARG A 112 14.29 34.19 -15.26
N LEU A 113 15.01 33.18 -14.79
CA LEU A 113 14.46 31.85 -14.54
C LEU A 113 14.23 31.64 -13.04
N PRO A 114 13.09 31.04 -12.64
CA PRO A 114 12.87 30.67 -11.24
C PRO A 114 13.60 29.36 -10.90
N ILE A 115 14.29 29.33 -9.76
CA ILE A 115 14.72 28.09 -9.11
C ILE A 115 13.47 27.43 -8.53
N HIS A 116 13.21 26.17 -8.88
CA HIS A 116 12.09 25.44 -8.30
C HIS A 116 12.22 25.35 -6.78
N ALA A 117 11.17 25.75 -6.05
CA ALA A 117 11.21 25.93 -4.59
C ALA A 117 11.69 24.70 -3.82
N LEU A 118 11.43 23.49 -4.32
CA LEU A 118 11.92 22.25 -3.72
C LEU A 118 13.46 22.13 -3.75
N PHE A 119 14.09 22.43 -4.89
CA PHE A 119 15.56 22.41 -5.00
C PHE A 119 16.18 23.48 -4.12
N ALA A 120 15.62 24.69 -4.14
CA ALA A 120 16.07 25.79 -3.28
C ALA A 120 15.99 25.42 -1.79
N THR A 121 14.86 24.88 -1.35
CA THR A 121 14.63 24.47 0.05
C THR A 121 15.64 23.43 0.49
N GLY A 122 15.81 22.35 -0.29
CA GLY A 122 16.74 21.28 0.04
C GLY A 122 18.21 21.74 0.04
N CYS A 123 18.62 22.50 -0.98
CA CYS A 123 19.98 23.03 -1.10
C CYS A 123 20.34 23.93 0.09
N VAL A 124 19.47 24.90 0.43
CA VAL A 124 19.67 25.79 1.59
C VAL A 124 19.65 25.00 2.90
N HIS A 125 18.71 24.07 3.05
CA HIS A 125 18.62 23.22 4.25
C HIS A 125 19.92 22.46 4.52
N HIS A 126 20.47 21.81 3.49
CA HIS A 126 21.71 21.04 3.61
C HIS A 126 22.95 21.92 3.77
N ALA A 127 23.00 23.08 3.12
CA ALA A 127 24.09 24.04 3.32
C ALA A 127 24.13 24.54 4.77
N LEU A 128 22.98 24.91 5.34
CA LEU A 128 22.90 25.32 6.75
C LEU A 128 23.26 24.18 7.72
N ILE A 129 22.96 22.92 7.38
CA ILE A 129 23.41 21.76 8.19
C ILE A 129 24.93 21.65 8.15
N ARG A 130 25.55 21.69 6.95
CA ARG A 130 27.00 21.57 6.79
C ARG A 130 27.77 22.64 7.57
N GLU A 131 27.21 23.85 7.62
CA GLU A 131 27.79 24.98 8.35
C GLU A 131 27.45 25.00 9.85
N GLY A 132 26.67 24.04 10.36
CA GLY A 132 26.23 24.02 11.77
C GLY A 132 25.26 25.14 12.14
N LEU A 133 24.58 25.73 11.16
CA LEU A 133 23.69 26.90 11.30
C LEU A 133 22.20 26.55 11.27
N ARG A 134 21.81 25.32 10.90
CA ARG A 134 20.40 24.97 10.69
C ARG A 134 19.52 25.17 11.92
N CYS A 135 20.02 24.93 13.13
CA CYS A 135 19.30 25.16 14.39
C CYS A 135 19.05 26.67 14.67
N ASN A 136 19.81 27.56 14.04
CA ASN A 136 19.67 29.01 14.23
C ASN A 136 18.65 29.64 13.27
N ALA A 137 18.05 28.85 12.38
CA ALA A 137 17.26 29.36 11.26
C ALA A 137 15.93 28.62 11.07
N ASN A 138 14.93 29.31 10.55
CA ASN A 138 13.69 28.73 10.03
C ASN A 138 13.55 29.07 8.55
N LEU A 139 13.20 28.07 7.74
CA LEU A 139 12.99 28.23 6.31
C LEU A 139 11.49 28.40 6.03
N LEU A 140 11.10 29.56 5.54
CA LEU A 140 9.73 29.87 5.13
C LEU A 140 9.65 29.88 3.60
N VAL A 141 8.86 29.00 3.00
CA VAL A 141 8.79 28.89 1.53
C VAL A 141 7.56 29.62 1.02
N ASP A 142 7.77 30.71 0.30
CA ASP A 142 6.74 31.52 -0.33
C ASP A 142 6.69 31.20 -1.84
N THR A 143 5.81 30.29 -2.24
CA THR A 143 5.89 29.63 -3.55
C THR A 143 4.58 29.56 -4.32
N GLY A 144 4.67 29.70 -5.64
CA GLY A 144 3.58 29.44 -6.58
C GLY A 144 3.41 27.96 -6.95
N ALA A 145 4.40 27.11 -6.69
CA ALA A 145 4.41 25.71 -7.15
C ALA A 145 3.61 24.74 -6.24
N ALA A 146 3.50 25.05 -4.94
CA ALA A 146 2.82 24.20 -3.96
C ALA A 146 1.29 24.37 -4.03
N ARG A 147 0.57 23.27 -4.35
CA ARG A 147 -0.89 23.29 -4.52
C ARG A 147 -1.63 22.08 -3.97
N ASP A 148 -0.98 20.93 -3.88
CA ASP A 148 -1.55 19.71 -3.31
C ASP A 148 -0.72 19.23 -2.10
N PRO A 149 -1.26 18.34 -1.23
CA PRO A 149 -0.57 17.92 -0.01
C PRO A 149 0.83 17.32 -0.21
N HIS A 150 1.11 16.70 -1.36
CA HIS A 150 2.43 16.10 -1.61
C HIS A 150 3.48 17.19 -1.78
N HIS A 151 3.16 18.29 -2.47
CA HIS A 151 4.12 19.39 -2.64
C HIS A 151 4.50 20.03 -1.30
N PHE A 152 3.52 20.25 -0.41
CA PHE A 152 3.80 20.72 0.95
C PHE A 152 4.63 19.72 1.75
N ALA A 153 4.29 18.43 1.67
CA ALA A 153 5.04 17.39 2.35
C ALA A 153 6.50 17.37 1.87
N CYS A 154 6.76 17.46 0.56
CA CYS A 154 8.12 17.47 0.03
C CYS A 154 8.90 18.66 0.56
N LEU A 155 8.37 19.88 0.45
CA LEU A 155 9.03 21.07 0.99
C LEU A 155 9.39 20.91 2.48
N ILE A 156 8.46 20.41 3.30
CA ILE A 156 8.69 20.21 4.73
C ILE A 156 9.70 19.08 4.98
N GLY A 157 9.56 17.96 4.28
CA GLY A 157 10.44 16.79 4.39
C GLY A 157 11.88 17.08 3.98
N TYR A 158 12.10 18.13 3.17
CA TYR A 158 13.43 18.64 2.79
C TYR A 158 13.83 19.93 3.50
N GLY A 159 13.15 20.29 4.61
CA GLY A 159 13.64 21.26 5.58
C GLY A 159 12.83 22.54 5.74
N ALA A 160 11.75 22.74 4.98
CA ALA A 160 10.84 23.88 5.19
C ALA A 160 10.22 23.84 6.59
N THR A 161 10.25 24.97 7.27
CA THR A 161 9.54 25.17 8.54
C THR A 161 8.05 25.32 8.27
N ALA A 162 7.69 26.19 7.32
CA ALA A 162 6.33 26.40 6.86
C ALA A 162 6.32 26.83 5.38
N VAL A 163 5.14 26.82 4.77
CA VAL A 163 4.91 27.14 3.35
C VAL A 163 3.74 28.11 3.23
N PHE A 164 3.93 29.18 2.45
CA PHE A 164 2.90 30.09 2.02
C PHE A 164 2.62 29.92 0.51
N PRO A 165 1.49 29.29 0.14
CA PRO A 165 1.21 28.90 -1.25
C PRO A 165 0.46 30.01 -2.00
N TYR A 166 1.15 31.12 -2.31
CA TYR A 166 0.47 32.33 -2.75
C TYR A 166 -0.34 32.17 -4.03
N LEU A 167 0.18 31.43 -5.02
CA LEU A 167 -0.49 31.30 -6.31
C LEU A 167 -1.72 30.39 -6.21
N ALA A 168 -1.70 29.38 -5.34
CA ALA A 168 -2.88 28.58 -5.05
C ALA A 168 -4.00 29.43 -4.45
N TYR A 169 -3.67 30.39 -3.58
CA TYR A 169 -4.65 31.32 -3.01
C TYR A 169 -5.19 32.29 -4.06
N GLN A 170 -4.33 32.81 -4.93
CA GLN A 170 -4.76 33.68 -6.03
C GLN A 170 -5.62 32.92 -7.06
N ALA A 171 -5.31 31.65 -7.35
CA ALA A 171 -6.13 30.82 -8.23
C ALA A 171 -7.53 30.58 -7.63
N ILE A 172 -7.62 30.27 -6.33
CA ILE A 172 -8.92 30.14 -5.65
C ILE A 172 -9.69 31.47 -5.71
N ASN A 173 -9.01 32.59 -5.50
CA ASN A 173 -9.63 33.90 -5.60
C ASN A 173 -10.19 34.15 -7.01
N ALA A 174 -9.43 33.84 -8.05
CA ALA A 174 -9.86 33.96 -9.44
C ALA A 174 -11.08 33.07 -9.76
N LEU A 175 -11.09 31.82 -9.28
CA LEU A 175 -12.21 30.88 -9.47
C LEU A 175 -13.51 31.33 -8.78
N ILE A 176 -13.40 32.08 -7.68
CA ILE A 176 -14.57 32.71 -7.03
C ILE A 176 -15.06 33.88 -7.87
N HIS A 177 -14.15 34.75 -8.32
CA HIS A 177 -14.49 35.91 -9.16
C HIS A 177 -15.09 35.49 -10.51
N SER A 178 -14.63 34.38 -11.10
CA SER A 178 -15.20 33.81 -12.35
C SER A 178 -16.55 33.10 -12.15
N GLY A 179 -16.96 32.84 -10.89
CA GLY A 179 -18.19 32.13 -10.57
C GLY A 179 -18.13 30.61 -10.74
N GLU A 180 -16.93 30.04 -10.93
CA GLU A 180 -16.71 28.58 -10.95
C GLU A 180 -16.89 27.97 -9.56
N ILE A 181 -16.42 28.67 -8.51
CA ILE A 181 -16.71 28.36 -7.11
C ILE A 181 -17.88 29.23 -6.64
N LYS A 182 -19.07 28.63 -6.54
CA LYS A 182 -20.31 29.33 -6.16
C LYS A 182 -20.57 29.24 -4.65
N GLY A 183 -21.18 30.29 -4.09
CA GLY A 183 -21.74 30.29 -2.74
C GLY A 183 -20.72 30.22 -1.60
N GLN A 184 -19.49 30.70 -1.82
CA GLN A 184 -18.44 30.73 -0.80
C GLN A 184 -17.74 32.09 -0.75
N THR A 185 -17.42 32.57 0.46
CA THR A 185 -16.52 33.70 0.62
C THR A 185 -15.07 33.27 0.38
N LEU A 186 -14.19 34.23 0.04
CA LEU A 186 -12.76 33.94 -0.12
C LEU A 186 -12.16 33.33 1.16
N SER A 187 -12.50 33.89 2.33
CA SER A 187 -12.01 33.40 3.62
C SER A 187 -12.37 31.93 3.86
N ASP A 188 -13.64 31.56 3.61
CA ASP A 188 -14.13 30.19 3.76
C ASP A 188 -13.44 29.23 2.80
N ALA A 189 -13.26 29.63 1.55
CA ALA A 189 -12.61 28.82 0.53
C ALA A 189 -11.14 28.56 0.88
N LEU A 190 -10.40 29.60 1.29
CA LEU A 190 -9.00 29.45 1.71
C LEU A 190 -8.86 28.62 2.99
N TYR A 191 -9.78 28.75 3.95
CA TYR A 191 -9.83 27.90 5.14
C TYR A 191 -10.06 26.43 4.78
N LYS A 192 -11.04 26.14 3.91
CA LYS A 192 -11.32 24.77 3.45
C LYS A 192 -10.15 24.16 2.68
N TYR A 193 -9.48 24.97 1.85
CA TYR A 193 -8.27 24.55 1.17
C TYR A 193 -7.17 24.16 2.16
N ARG A 194 -6.82 25.02 3.12
CA ARG A 194 -5.82 24.71 4.17
C ARG A 194 -6.23 23.48 4.97
N LYS A 195 -7.50 23.35 5.34
CA LYS A 195 -8.03 22.17 6.05
C LYS A 195 -7.85 20.88 5.22
N GLY A 196 -8.09 20.94 3.92
CA GLY A 196 -7.86 19.83 3.00
C GLY A 196 -6.39 19.45 2.91
N VAL A 197 -5.50 20.43 2.77
CA VAL A 197 -4.05 20.21 2.77
C VAL A 197 -3.56 19.62 4.09
N ASN A 198 -4.00 20.15 5.24
CA ASN A 198 -3.66 19.64 6.58
C ASN A 198 -4.08 18.17 6.75
N LYS A 199 -5.30 17.81 6.33
CA LYS A 199 -5.74 16.41 6.32
C LYS A 199 -4.86 15.54 5.43
N GLY A 200 -4.43 16.07 4.28
CA GLY A 200 -3.49 15.42 3.38
C GLY A 200 -2.10 15.22 4.00
N LEU A 201 -1.58 16.21 4.73
CA LEU A 201 -0.31 16.11 5.44
C LEU A 201 -0.37 15.04 6.54
N LEU A 202 -1.37 15.11 7.43
CA LEU A 202 -1.59 14.08 8.46
C LEU A 202 -1.64 12.68 7.84
N LYS A 203 -2.33 12.53 6.71
CA LYS A 203 -2.38 11.27 5.97
C LYS A 203 -1.02 10.84 5.41
N ILE A 204 -0.19 11.74 4.90
CA ILE A 204 1.15 11.40 4.41
C ILE A 204 2.05 10.93 5.56
N LEU A 205 2.04 11.66 6.68
CA LEU A 205 2.78 11.30 7.90
C LEU A 205 2.36 9.91 8.42
N SER A 206 1.04 9.67 8.47
CA SER A 206 0.50 8.44 9.03
C SER A 206 0.86 7.18 8.23
N LYS A 207 1.15 7.29 6.93
CA LYS A 207 1.60 6.17 6.07
C LYS A 207 2.89 5.50 6.58
N LEU A 208 3.69 6.23 7.34
CA LEU A 208 4.95 5.76 7.92
C LEU A 208 4.88 5.63 9.45
N GLY A 209 3.71 5.83 10.05
CA GLY A 209 3.53 5.78 11.50
C GLY A 209 4.08 7.00 12.23
N ILE A 210 4.17 8.16 11.55
CA ILE A 210 4.70 9.39 12.15
C ILE A 210 3.54 10.25 12.66
N SER A 211 3.62 10.63 13.93
CA SER A 211 2.57 11.43 14.57
C SER A 211 2.76 12.93 14.41
N THR A 212 4.00 13.44 14.35
CA THR A 212 4.26 14.89 14.39
C THR A 212 4.99 15.41 13.15
N ILE A 213 4.58 16.60 12.69
CA ILE A 213 5.28 17.29 11.59
C ILE A 213 6.70 17.72 11.97
N ALA A 214 6.97 17.92 13.26
CA ALA A 214 8.29 18.24 13.75
C ALA A 214 9.29 17.10 13.47
N SER A 215 8.90 15.84 13.73
CA SER A 215 9.71 14.66 13.40
C SER A 215 9.79 14.38 11.91
N TYR A 216 8.76 14.76 11.14
CA TYR A 216 8.74 14.56 9.68
C TYR A 216 9.64 15.56 8.93
N ARG A 217 9.82 16.77 9.48
CA ARG A 217 10.60 17.84 8.86
C ARG A 217 12.07 17.44 8.73
N GLY A 218 12.61 17.51 7.51
CA GLY A 218 13.99 17.12 7.22
C GLY A 218 14.25 15.60 7.21
N ALA A 219 13.22 14.76 7.43
CA ALA A 219 13.41 13.31 7.52
C ALA A 219 13.61 12.60 6.16
N GLN A 220 13.34 13.29 5.04
CA GLN A 220 13.54 12.80 3.67
C GLN A 220 12.94 11.41 3.38
N LEU A 221 11.70 11.19 3.81
CA LEU A 221 11.02 9.90 3.68
C LEU A 221 10.41 9.73 2.29
N TYR A 222 11.28 9.77 1.28
CA TYR A 222 10.99 9.73 -0.14
C TYR A 222 11.99 8.83 -0.87
N GLU A 223 11.59 8.41 -2.06
CA GLU A 223 12.52 7.86 -3.05
C GLU A 223 12.57 8.79 -4.26
N ALA A 224 13.76 9.08 -4.74
CA ALA A 224 13.98 9.75 -6.01
C ALA A 224 14.19 8.71 -7.12
N VAL A 225 13.27 8.66 -8.09
CA VAL A 225 13.39 7.79 -9.27
C VAL A 225 13.69 8.65 -10.49
N GLY A 226 14.88 8.46 -11.09
CA GLY A 226 15.28 9.20 -12.29
C GLY A 226 15.86 10.59 -12.02
N LEU A 227 16.48 10.82 -10.85
CA LEU A 227 17.26 12.03 -10.55
C LEU A 227 18.75 11.73 -10.60
N HIS A 228 19.55 12.59 -11.21
CA HIS A 228 21.00 12.41 -11.28
C HIS A 228 21.65 12.55 -9.88
N PRO A 229 22.71 11.77 -9.58
CA PRO A 229 23.42 11.82 -8.29
C PRO A 229 23.89 13.21 -7.89
N GLU A 230 24.23 14.09 -8.84
CA GLU A 230 24.63 15.47 -8.53
C GLU A 230 23.49 16.30 -7.93
N VAL A 231 22.26 16.09 -8.41
CA VAL A 231 21.06 16.78 -7.91
C VAL A 231 20.75 16.27 -6.51
N ILE A 232 20.87 14.95 -6.29
CA ILE A 232 20.75 14.35 -4.96
C ILE A 232 21.80 14.92 -4.01
N ALA A 233 23.07 14.96 -4.43
CA ALA A 233 24.16 15.43 -3.58
C ALA A 233 24.02 16.90 -3.15
N LEU A 234 23.57 17.78 -4.06
CA LEU A 234 23.42 19.20 -3.76
C LEU A 234 22.13 19.53 -3.01
N CYS A 235 21.00 18.93 -3.42
CA CYS A 235 19.67 19.35 -2.97
C CYS A 235 19.01 18.37 -1.99
N PHE A 236 19.30 17.07 -2.06
CA PHE A 236 18.54 16.02 -1.39
C PHE A 236 19.45 14.96 -0.75
N GLN A 237 20.54 15.43 -0.13
CA GLN A 237 21.60 14.56 0.37
C GLN A 237 21.03 13.55 1.39
N GLY A 238 21.21 12.26 1.12
CA GLY A 238 20.70 11.15 1.94
C GLY A 238 19.47 10.46 1.35
N THR A 239 18.81 11.06 0.36
CA THR A 239 17.65 10.45 -0.31
C THR A 239 18.06 9.25 -1.16
N VAL A 240 17.30 8.16 -1.05
CA VAL A 240 17.52 6.98 -1.89
C VAL A 240 17.22 7.30 -3.35
N SER A 241 18.18 7.02 -4.23
CA SER A 241 18.00 7.11 -5.68
C SER A 241 18.72 5.96 -6.37
N ARG A 242 17.97 4.87 -6.65
CA ARG A 242 18.52 3.63 -7.21
C ARG A 242 18.81 3.72 -8.71
N ILE A 243 18.04 4.55 -9.41
CA ILE A 243 18.16 4.78 -10.84
C ILE A 243 18.41 6.27 -11.03
N ARG A 244 19.61 6.61 -11.53
CA ARG A 244 19.93 8.00 -11.92
C ARG A 244 19.06 8.46 -13.08
N GLY A 245 19.04 9.76 -13.37
CA GLY A 245 18.33 10.27 -14.54
C GLY A 245 18.61 11.75 -14.78
N ALA A 246 17.57 12.57 -14.74
CA ALA A 246 17.64 13.99 -15.10
C ALA A 246 18.61 14.78 -14.20
N ASP A 247 19.41 15.65 -14.81
CA ASP A 247 20.44 16.48 -14.18
C ASP A 247 20.04 17.96 -14.15
N PHE A 248 20.91 18.85 -13.65
CA PHE A 248 20.58 20.28 -13.55
C PHE A 248 20.30 20.92 -14.91
N ALA A 249 20.99 20.51 -15.97
CA ALA A 249 20.78 21.03 -17.31
C ALA A 249 19.39 20.66 -17.85
N ASP A 250 18.90 19.45 -17.56
CA ASP A 250 17.54 19.05 -17.91
C ASP A 250 16.48 19.91 -17.22
N PHE A 251 16.67 20.22 -15.93
CA PHE A 251 15.72 21.05 -15.17
C PHE A 251 15.80 22.54 -15.55
N ASP A 252 16.99 23.03 -15.88
CA ASP A 252 17.19 24.38 -16.44
C ASP A 252 16.42 24.53 -17.77
N ALA A 253 16.54 23.53 -18.66
CA ALA A 253 15.80 23.49 -19.92
C ALA A 253 14.27 23.47 -19.72
N ASP A 254 13.77 22.71 -18.74
CA ASP A 254 12.33 22.74 -18.39
C ASP A 254 11.88 24.13 -17.97
N GLN A 255 12.66 24.82 -17.13
CA GLN A 255 12.30 26.17 -16.69
C GLN A 255 12.29 27.16 -17.87
N ARG A 256 13.27 27.06 -18.79
CA ARG A 256 13.28 27.89 -20.01
C ARG A 256 12.03 27.65 -20.85
N GLN A 257 11.67 26.39 -21.08
CA GLN A 257 10.49 26.05 -21.86
C GLN A 257 9.20 26.54 -21.18
N LEU A 258 9.09 26.41 -19.86
CA LEU A 258 7.94 26.88 -19.10
C LEU A 258 7.81 28.41 -19.13
N VAL A 259 8.91 29.15 -18.99
CA VAL A 259 8.90 30.62 -19.08
C VAL A 259 8.52 31.07 -20.49
N GLN A 260 9.06 30.44 -21.53
CA GLN A 260 8.67 30.71 -22.92
C GLN A 260 7.17 30.47 -23.13
N TYR A 261 6.65 29.33 -22.69
CA TYR A 261 5.23 29.01 -22.81
C TYR A 261 4.35 29.97 -22.00
N ALA A 262 4.75 30.35 -20.79
CA ALA A 262 3.99 31.27 -19.95
C ALA A 262 3.91 32.70 -20.51
N HIS A 263 4.82 33.08 -21.41
CA HIS A 263 4.85 34.37 -22.08
C HIS A 263 4.32 34.34 -23.51
N ASP A 264 3.90 33.17 -24.02
CA ASP A 264 3.25 33.06 -25.32
C ASP A 264 1.82 33.62 -25.23
N PRO A 265 1.48 34.72 -25.92
CA PRO A 265 0.16 35.33 -25.84
C PRO A 265 -0.92 34.56 -26.59
N VAL A 266 -0.55 33.56 -27.42
CA VAL A 266 -1.46 32.82 -28.30
C VAL A 266 -1.85 31.47 -27.71
N GLU A 267 -1.01 30.87 -26.86
CA GLU A 267 -1.23 29.56 -26.26
C GLU A 267 -2.02 29.64 -24.93
N PRO A 268 -3.27 29.14 -24.87
CA PRO A 268 -4.03 29.10 -23.61
C PRO A 268 -3.51 28.00 -22.68
N LEU A 269 -3.84 28.11 -21.38
CA LEU A 269 -3.51 27.07 -20.40
C LEU A 269 -4.14 25.73 -20.80
N SER A 270 -3.31 24.71 -21.03
CA SER A 270 -3.77 23.36 -21.34
C SER A 270 -4.56 22.74 -20.18
N GLN A 271 -5.63 22.00 -20.51
CA GLN A 271 -6.41 21.22 -19.54
C GLN A 271 -5.55 20.16 -18.82
N GLY A 272 -4.52 19.64 -19.49
CA GLY A 272 -3.65 18.57 -18.99
C GLY A 272 -4.29 17.18 -18.98
N GLY A 273 -3.45 16.15 -19.10
CA GLY A 273 -3.87 14.73 -19.16
C GLY A 273 -3.47 13.89 -17.95
N LEU A 274 -2.89 14.47 -16.89
CA LEU A 274 -2.25 13.70 -15.82
C LEU A 274 -3.22 12.74 -15.09
N LEU A 275 -4.41 13.23 -14.74
CA LEU A 275 -5.36 12.48 -13.89
C LEU A 275 -6.32 11.58 -14.70
N LYS A 276 -6.67 12.02 -15.91
CA LYS A 276 -7.57 11.33 -16.83
C LYS A 276 -7.03 11.49 -18.24
N PHE A 277 -7.25 10.48 -19.07
CA PHE A 277 -6.88 10.53 -20.48
C PHE A 277 -7.57 11.71 -21.17
N ILE A 278 -6.78 12.48 -21.90
CA ILE A 278 -7.21 13.54 -22.82
C ILE A 278 -6.50 13.25 -24.15
N PHE A 279 -7.23 13.30 -25.25
CA PHE A 279 -6.67 13.07 -26.58
C PHE A 279 -5.57 14.10 -26.87
N GLY A 280 -4.41 13.64 -27.35
CA GLY A 280 -3.24 14.50 -27.59
C GLY A 280 -2.50 14.98 -26.34
N GLY A 281 -2.93 14.58 -25.13
CA GLY A 281 -2.27 14.91 -23.87
C GLY A 281 -1.28 13.85 -23.39
N GLU A 282 -1.17 13.73 -22.06
CA GLU A 282 -0.33 12.74 -21.36
C GLU A 282 -0.54 11.30 -21.87
N CYS A 283 0.53 10.50 -21.95
CA CYS A 283 0.42 9.10 -22.32
C CYS A 283 -0.24 8.29 -21.19
N HIS A 284 -1.26 7.48 -21.51
CA HIS A 284 -1.85 6.53 -20.55
C HIS A 284 -1.67 5.09 -21.04
N ALA A 285 -1.18 4.23 -20.14
CA ALA A 285 -1.04 2.79 -20.40
C ALA A 285 -2.37 2.09 -20.72
N TYR A 286 -3.50 2.69 -20.32
CA TYR A 286 -4.83 2.34 -20.80
C TYR A 286 -5.45 3.58 -21.42
N ASN A 287 -5.54 3.56 -22.74
CA ASN A 287 -6.20 4.56 -23.58
C ASN A 287 -7.35 3.88 -24.38
N PRO A 288 -8.20 4.64 -25.09
CA PRO A 288 -9.33 4.09 -25.82
C PRO A 288 -8.96 2.96 -26.81
N ASP A 289 -7.84 3.07 -27.52
CA ASP A 289 -7.42 2.07 -28.50
C ASP A 289 -7.05 0.74 -27.84
N VAL A 290 -6.27 0.80 -26.75
CA VAL A 290 -5.92 -0.37 -25.93
C VAL A 290 -7.17 -1.05 -25.38
N VAL A 291 -8.12 -0.28 -24.86
CA VAL A 291 -9.39 -0.80 -24.30
C VAL A 291 -10.23 -1.46 -25.39
N LEU A 292 -10.36 -0.80 -26.55
CA LEU A 292 -11.19 -1.28 -27.66
C LEU A 292 -10.64 -2.58 -28.25
N GLN A 293 -9.34 -2.63 -28.56
CA GLN A 293 -8.71 -3.83 -29.15
C GLN A 293 -8.77 -5.04 -28.21
N LEU A 294 -8.53 -4.83 -26.91
CA LEU A 294 -8.66 -5.91 -25.93
C LEU A 294 -10.09 -6.45 -25.86
N GLN A 295 -11.08 -5.55 -25.83
CA GLN A 295 -12.49 -5.96 -25.79
C GLN A 295 -12.92 -6.70 -27.06
N GLN A 296 -12.49 -6.24 -28.23
CA GLN A 296 -12.74 -6.94 -29.49
C GLN A 296 -12.16 -8.37 -29.44
N ALA A 297 -10.90 -8.51 -29.01
CA ALA A 297 -10.23 -9.80 -28.92
C ALA A 297 -11.00 -10.80 -28.07
N VAL A 298 -11.42 -10.40 -26.87
CA VAL A 298 -12.10 -11.33 -25.93
C VAL A 298 -13.57 -11.56 -26.27
N GLN A 299 -14.25 -10.62 -26.91
CA GLN A 299 -15.65 -10.77 -27.33
C GLN A 299 -15.75 -11.75 -28.51
N GLN A 300 -14.84 -11.63 -29.48
CA GLN A 300 -14.89 -12.35 -30.75
C GLN A 300 -13.96 -13.58 -30.80
N ASP A 301 -13.17 -13.82 -29.75
CA ASP A 301 -12.09 -14.82 -29.78
C ASP A 301 -11.04 -14.53 -30.88
N ASP A 302 -10.78 -13.25 -31.11
CA ASP A 302 -9.95 -12.76 -32.21
C ASP A 302 -8.49 -12.58 -31.77
N ASN A 303 -7.64 -13.54 -32.11
CA ASN A 303 -6.19 -13.48 -31.86
C ASN A 303 -5.55 -12.29 -32.60
N ALA A 304 -5.99 -11.94 -33.81
CA ALA A 304 -5.44 -10.79 -34.53
C ALA A 304 -5.74 -9.47 -33.79
N ALA A 305 -6.92 -9.33 -33.20
CA ALA A 305 -7.23 -8.21 -32.29
C ALA A 305 -6.35 -8.23 -31.04
N TYR A 306 -6.09 -9.40 -30.45
CA TYR A 306 -5.15 -9.51 -29.34
C TYR A 306 -3.74 -9.07 -29.73
N ARG A 307 -3.25 -9.45 -30.91
CA ARG A 307 -1.93 -8.99 -31.42
C ARG A 307 -1.88 -7.49 -31.61
N ARG A 308 -2.94 -6.86 -32.12
CA ARG A 308 -3.04 -5.40 -32.21
C ARG A 308 -3.01 -4.76 -30.81
N PHE A 309 -3.76 -5.31 -29.85
CA PHE A 309 -3.70 -4.88 -28.46
C PHE A 309 -2.29 -5.01 -27.86
N ALA A 310 -1.65 -6.16 -28.03
CA ALA A 310 -0.31 -6.42 -27.52
C ALA A 310 0.72 -5.50 -28.17
N ALA A 311 0.63 -5.25 -29.49
CA ALA A 311 1.46 -4.28 -30.18
C ALA A 311 1.28 -2.85 -29.62
N LEU A 312 0.03 -2.37 -29.48
CA LEU A 312 -0.25 -1.06 -28.88
C LEU A 312 0.34 -0.90 -27.47
N VAL A 313 0.38 -1.99 -26.70
CA VAL A 313 0.98 -2.00 -25.35
C VAL A 313 2.51 -2.10 -25.40
N ASN A 314 3.06 -2.97 -26.24
CA ASN A 314 4.48 -3.35 -26.24
C ASN A 314 5.36 -2.38 -27.06
N THR A 315 4.80 -1.62 -28.00
CA THR A 315 5.54 -0.68 -28.86
C THR A 315 5.19 0.78 -28.60
N ARG A 316 4.56 1.08 -27.45
CA ARG A 316 4.25 2.45 -27.03
C ARG A 316 5.54 3.23 -26.72
N PRO A 317 5.49 4.58 -26.70
CA PRO A 317 6.55 5.37 -26.07
C PRO A 317 6.78 4.92 -24.63
N ALA A 318 8.04 4.90 -24.19
CA ALA A 318 8.40 4.41 -22.86
C ALA A 318 7.61 5.14 -21.75
N ALA A 319 6.77 4.39 -21.05
CA ALA A 319 5.91 4.87 -19.96
C ALA A 319 6.19 4.15 -18.62
N ALA A 320 6.93 3.04 -18.66
CA ALA A 320 7.42 2.31 -17.50
C ALA A 320 8.87 1.85 -17.74
N LEU A 321 9.59 1.48 -16.66
CA LEU A 321 10.99 1.03 -16.76
C LEU A 321 11.15 -0.19 -17.68
N ARG A 322 10.20 -1.13 -17.61
CA ARG A 322 10.19 -2.30 -18.49
C ARG A 322 10.06 -1.96 -19.98
N ASP A 323 9.57 -0.78 -20.36
CA ASP A 323 9.50 -0.38 -21.77
C ASP A 323 10.90 -0.08 -22.35
N LEU A 324 11.89 0.20 -21.48
CA LEU A 324 13.30 0.38 -21.83
C LEU A 324 14.11 -0.92 -21.73
N MET A 325 13.43 -2.07 -21.77
CA MET A 325 14.06 -3.39 -21.73
C MET A 325 13.49 -4.26 -22.83
N GLN A 326 14.33 -5.11 -23.43
CA GLN A 326 13.91 -6.06 -24.45
C GLN A 326 14.48 -7.46 -24.17
N PRO A 327 13.71 -8.55 -24.40
CA PRO A 327 14.27 -9.88 -24.36
C PRO A 327 15.31 -10.08 -25.47
N ARG A 328 16.37 -10.82 -25.17
CA ARG A 328 17.44 -11.18 -26.09
C ARG A 328 17.08 -12.36 -26.95
N PHE A 329 16.86 -12.11 -28.25
CA PHE A 329 16.52 -13.15 -29.22
C PHE A 329 17.72 -13.63 -30.05
N ASP A 330 18.93 -13.21 -29.71
CA ASP A 330 20.20 -13.70 -30.26
C ASP A 330 20.63 -15.03 -29.59
N VAL A 331 19.66 -15.90 -29.33
CA VAL A 331 19.80 -17.23 -28.74
C VAL A 331 19.20 -18.26 -29.68
N SER A 332 19.55 -19.55 -29.51
CA SER A 332 18.96 -20.60 -30.33
C SER A 332 17.50 -20.85 -29.95
N PRO A 333 16.52 -20.55 -30.82
CA PRO A 333 15.12 -20.80 -30.53
C PRO A 333 14.83 -22.30 -30.52
N ILE A 334 13.76 -22.69 -29.84
CA ILE A 334 13.25 -24.06 -29.80
C ILE A 334 11.84 -24.14 -30.43
N PRO A 335 11.40 -25.32 -30.89
CA PRO A 335 10.02 -25.49 -31.35
C PRO A 335 9.03 -25.21 -30.21
N LEU A 336 7.92 -24.52 -30.53
CA LEU A 336 6.89 -24.13 -29.56
C LEU A 336 6.26 -25.33 -28.84
N GLU A 337 6.25 -26.47 -29.51
CA GLU A 337 5.72 -27.77 -29.09
C GLU A 337 6.55 -28.38 -27.96
N THR A 338 7.81 -27.92 -27.81
CA THR A 338 8.71 -28.33 -26.72
C THR A 338 8.60 -27.42 -25.49
N VAL A 339 7.93 -26.28 -25.61
CA VAL A 339 7.61 -25.39 -24.48
C VAL A 339 6.46 -26.01 -23.68
N GLU A 340 6.52 -25.85 -22.35
CA GLU A 340 5.52 -26.39 -21.43
C GLU A 340 4.07 -26.06 -21.88
N PRO A 341 3.11 -26.94 -21.56
CA PRO A 341 1.72 -26.75 -21.95
C PRO A 341 1.14 -25.43 -21.43
N LEU A 342 0.21 -24.84 -22.20
CA LEU A 342 -0.52 -23.63 -21.82
C LEU A 342 -1.12 -23.71 -20.40
N ALA A 343 -1.65 -24.88 -20.04
CA ALA A 343 -2.26 -25.13 -18.73
C ALA A 343 -1.28 -24.94 -17.55
N ASP A 344 0.02 -25.18 -17.74
CA ASP A 344 1.02 -25.03 -16.68
C ASP A 344 1.42 -23.56 -16.48
N ILE A 345 1.44 -22.77 -17.55
CA ILE A 345 1.61 -21.31 -17.47
C ILE A 345 0.39 -20.65 -16.81
N LEU A 346 -0.82 -21.07 -17.18
CA LEU A 346 -2.07 -20.51 -16.62
C LEU A 346 -2.18 -20.69 -15.09
N LYS A 347 -1.61 -21.77 -14.52
CA LYS A 347 -1.55 -21.99 -13.06
C LYS A 347 -0.73 -20.92 -12.32
N ARG A 348 0.11 -20.17 -13.04
CA ARG A 348 0.93 -19.08 -12.51
C ARG A 348 0.24 -17.72 -12.62
N PHE A 349 -0.93 -17.66 -13.25
CA PHE A 349 -1.70 -16.43 -13.36
C PHE A 349 -2.79 -16.39 -12.29
N ASP A 350 -2.83 -15.25 -11.59
CA ASP A 350 -3.85 -14.96 -10.60
C ASP A 350 -4.62 -13.70 -10.99
N SER A 351 -5.94 -13.68 -10.80
CA SER A 351 -6.67 -12.42 -10.80
C SER A 351 -6.40 -11.67 -9.48
N ALA A 352 -5.99 -10.41 -9.54
CA ALA A 352 -5.67 -9.62 -8.36
C ALA A 352 -6.86 -9.50 -7.38
N GLY A 353 -6.56 -9.35 -6.08
CA GLY A 353 -7.58 -9.19 -5.04
C GLY A 353 -8.37 -7.90 -5.19
N MET A 354 -9.61 -8.02 -5.69
CA MET A 354 -10.53 -6.90 -5.90
C MET A 354 -11.82 -7.21 -5.13
N SER A 355 -12.16 -6.38 -4.14
CA SER A 355 -13.24 -6.73 -3.21
C SER A 355 -14.61 -6.78 -3.88
N LEU A 356 -15.41 -7.77 -3.49
CA LEU A 356 -16.87 -7.68 -3.62
C LEU A 356 -17.37 -6.44 -2.86
N GLY A 357 -18.07 -5.55 -3.57
CA GLY A 357 -18.40 -4.19 -3.12
C GLY A 357 -17.74 -3.13 -4.01
N ALA A 358 -16.42 -3.22 -4.21
CA ALA A 358 -15.75 -2.42 -5.24
C ALA A 358 -16.22 -2.85 -6.63
N LEU A 359 -16.18 -4.16 -6.88
CA LEU A 359 -16.78 -4.80 -8.06
C LEU A 359 -18.21 -5.23 -7.77
N SER A 360 -19.02 -5.32 -8.83
CA SER A 360 -20.31 -6.00 -8.79
C SER A 360 -20.14 -7.50 -8.50
N PRO A 361 -21.13 -8.17 -7.90
CA PRO A 361 -21.13 -9.63 -7.73
C PRO A 361 -20.87 -10.38 -9.03
N GLU A 362 -21.50 -9.94 -10.12
CA GLU A 362 -21.43 -10.56 -11.43
C GLU A 362 -20.01 -10.52 -11.99
N ALA A 363 -19.32 -9.37 -11.88
CA ALA A 363 -17.93 -9.25 -12.29
C ALA A 363 -16.99 -10.08 -11.42
N HIS A 364 -17.23 -10.11 -10.10
CA HIS A 364 -16.39 -10.85 -9.16
C HIS A 364 -16.50 -12.36 -9.35
N GLU A 365 -17.72 -12.87 -9.51
CA GLU A 365 -17.98 -14.29 -9.80
C GLU A 365 -17.45 -14.70 -11.17
N ALA A 366 -17.60 -13.86 -12.19
CA ALA A 366 -17.11 -14.17 -13.53
C ALA A 366 -15.59 -14.34 -13.56
N LEU A 367 -14.84 -13.52 -12.81
CA LEU A 367 -13.39 -13.69 -12.63
C LEU A 367 -13.09 -15.03 -11.95
N ALA A 368 -13.80 -15.36 -10.87
CA ALA A 368 -13.56 -16.58 -10.12
C ALA A 368 -13.82 -17.84 -10.96
N GLU A 369 -14.95 -17.86 -11.66
CA GLU A 369 -15.33 -18.95 -12.56
C GLU A 369 -14.31 -19.13 -13.69
N ALA A 370 -13.85 -18.03 -14.30
CA ALA A 370 -12.84 -18.08 -15.35
C ALA A 370 -11.52 -18.67 -14.86
N MET A 371 -10.98 -18.15 -13.76
CA MET A 371 -9.69 -18.61 -13.22
C MET A 371 -9.75 -20.06 -12.79
N ASN A 372 -10.83 -20.48 -12.14
CA ASN A 372 -10.99 -21.87 -11.68
C ASN A 372 -11.06 -22.86 -12.84
N ARG A 373 -11.74 -22.50 -13.95
CA ARG A 373 -11.79 -23.33 -15.17
C ARG A 373 -10.44 -23.43 -15.87
N LEU A 374 -9.60 -22.40 -15.78
CA LEU A 374 -8.25 -22.40 -16.34
C LEU A 374 -7.21 -23.08 -15.44
N GLY A 375 -7.56 -23.43 -14.20
CA GLY A 375 -6.62 -23.98 -13.22
C GLY A 375 -5.74 -22.93 -12.52
N GLY A 376 -5.89 -21.65 -12.85
CA GLY A 376 -5.29 -20.52 -12.11
C GLY A 376 -6.10 -20.21 -10.83
N ARG A 377 -5.85 -19.05 -10.22
CA ARG A 377 -6.57 -18.63 -9.02
C ARG A 377 -7.20 -17.25 -9.15
N SER A 378 -8.35 -17.07 -8.52
CA SER A 378 -8.90 -15.75 -8.26
C SER A 378 -8.78 -15.39 -6.78
N ASN A 379 -8.78 -14.09 -6.49
CA ASN A 379 -8.61 -13.55 -5.15
C ASN A 379 -9.84 -12.77 -4.71
N SER A 380 -10.37 -13.11 -3.52
CA SER A 380 -11.60 -12.52 -2.98
C SER A 380 -11.52 -11.00 -2.80
N GLY A 381 -10.31 -10.46 -2.62
CA GLY A 381 -10.08 -9.11 -2.12
C GLY A 381 -10.58 -8.94 -0.68
N GLU A 382 -10.56 -7.69 -0.20
CA GLU A 382 -10.82 -7.30 1.21
C GLU A 382 -12.30 -7.28 1.62
N GLY A 383 -13.21 -7.86 0.82
CA GLY A 383 -14.66 -7.67 0.96
C GLY A 383 -15.43 -8.78 1.64
N GLY A 384 -14.77 -9.86 2.05
CA GLY A 384 -15.42 -11.15 2.34
C GLY A 384 -15.83 -11.88 1.07
N GLU A 385 -16.44 -13.05 1.24
CA GLU A 385 -17.02 -13.84 0.15
C GLU A 385 -18.31 -14.49 0.63
N ASP A 386 -19.29 -14.61 -0.27
CA ASP A 386 -20.56 -15.26 0.04
C ASP A 386 -20.35 -16.78 0.23
N PRO A 387 -20.74 -17.36 1.38
CA PRO A 387 -20.64 -18.81 1.60
C PRO A 387 -21.35 -19.67 0.56
N ALA A 388 -22.37 -19.15 -0.13
CA ALA A 388 -23.05 -19.86 -1.22
C ALA A 388 -22.12 -20.21 -2.39
N ARG A 389 -20.94 -19.58 -2.48
CA ARG A 389 -19.93 -19.87 -3.51
C ARG A 389 -19.02 -21.05 -3.13
N TYR A 390 -18.93 -21.42 -1.87
CA TYR A 390 -18.01 -22.46 -1.43
C TYR A 390 -18.40 -23.82 -2.01
N GLY A 391 -17.38 -24.59 -2.43
CA GLY A 391 -17.59 -25.85 -3.17
C GLY A 391 -18.09 -25.68 -4.62
N THR A 392 -18.30 -24.46 -5.11
CA THR A 392 -18.70 -24.20 -6.50
C THR A 392 -17.52 -23.69 -7.34
N VAL A 393 -17.68 -23.70 -8.67
CA VAL A 393 -16.72 -23.10 -9.61
C VAL A 393 -16.53 -21.59 -9.42
N LYS A 394 -17.39 -20.92 -8.64
CA LYS A 394 -17.31 -19.47 -8.38
C LYS A 394 -16.51 -19.14 -7.13
N MET A 395 -16.01 -20.10 -6.37
CA MET A 395 -15.22 -19.85 -5.15
C MET A 395 -13.88 -19.19 -5.50
N SER A 396 -13.47 -18.13 -4.79
CA SER A 396 -12.09 -17.64 -4.96
C SER A 396 -11.09 -18.51 -4.21
N LYS A 397 -10.09 -19.05 -4.91
CA LYS A 397 -9.05 -19.91 -4.30
C LYS A 397 -8.08 -19.15 -3.39
N ILE A 398 -7.91 -17.85 -3.65
CA ILE A 398 -7.16 -16.95 -2.76
C ILE A 398 -8.16 -16.13 -1.93
N LYS A 399 -7.96 -16.15 -0.62
CA LYS A 399 -8.81 -15.48 0.37
C LYS A 399 -7.95 -14.45 1.10
N GLN A 400 -8.34 -13.18 1.04
CA GLN A 400 -7.55 -12.07 1.56
C GLN A 400 -7.91 -11.75 3.02
N VAL A 401 -6.90 -11.62 3.87
CA VAL A 401 -6.99 -11.12 5.24
C VAL A 401 -6.40 -9.71 5.25
N ALA A 402 -7.25 -8.69 5.41
CA ALA A 402 -6.89 -7.27 5.41
C ALA A 402 -7.30 -6.58 6.72
N SER A 403 -6.84 -5.35 6.95
CA SER A 403 -7.04 -4.60 8.21
C SER A 403 -8.49 -4.43 8.67
N GLY A 404 -9.47 -4.44 7.77
CA GLY A 404 -10.89 -4.36 8.15
C GLY A 404 -11.47 -5.66 8.73
N ARG A 405 -10.79 -6.80 8.49
CA ARG A 405 -11.26 -8.19 8.77
C ARG A 405 -12.68 -8.49 8.27
N PHE A 406 -13.12 -7.80 7.22
CA PHE A 406 -14.45 -7.98 6.67
C PHE A 406 -14.65 -9.40 6.13
N GLY A 407 -15.66 -10.10 6.65
CA GLY A 407 -16.03 -11.45 6.23
C GLY A 407 -14.98 -12.54 6.56
N VAL A 408 -13.99 -12.23 7.40
CA VAL A 408 -12.95 -13.20 7.80
C VAL A 408 -13.49 -14.06 8.94
N THR A 409 -13.82 -15.31 8.63
CA THR A 409 -14.35 -16.30 9.57
C THR A 409 -13.60 -17.63 9.41
N PRO A 410 -13.69 -18.58 10.35
CA PRO A 410 -13.07 -19.90 10.20
C PRO A 410 -13.53 -20.59 8.91
N HIS A 411 -14.84 -20.55 8.62
CA HIS A 411 -15.42 -21.13 7.40
C HIS A 411 -14.89 -20.46 6.11
N TYR A 412 -14.65 -19.15 6.14
CA TYR A 412 -14.01 -18.44 5.03
C TYR A 412 -12.54 -18.89 4.83
N LEU A 413 -11.80 -19.05 5.93
CA LEU A 413 -10.36 -19.37 5.92
C LEU A 413 -10.09 -20.82 5.47
N VAL A 414 -10.93 -21.78 5.83
CA VAL A 414 -10.76 -23.20 5.43
C VAL A 414 -11.07 -23.45 3.95
N ASN A 415 -11.79 -22.54 3.29
CA ASN A 415 -12.13 -22.59 1.86
C ASN A 415 -11.08 -21.89 0.96
N ALA A 416 -9.83 -21.79 1.42
CA ALA A 416 -8.73 -21.17 0.71
C ALA A 416 -7.67 -22.20 0.29
N GLU A 417 -7.13 -22.07 -0.92
CA GLU A 417 -5.82 -22.66 -1.27
C GLU A 417 -4.67 -21.73 -0.83
N VAL A 418 -4.91 -20.41 -0.87
CA VAL A 418 -3.94 -19.40 -0.43
C VAL A 418 -4.65 -18.36 0.43
N LEU A 419 -4.09 -18.09 1.61
CA LEU A 419 -4.49 -17.01 2.50
C LEU A 419 -3.54 -15.83 2.30
N GLN A 420 -4.04 -14.71 1.77
CA GLN A 420 -3.21 -13.55 1.49
C GLN A 420 -3.37 -12.48 2.57
N ILE A 421 -2.32 -12.24 3.36
CA ILE A 421 -2.21 -11.09 4.26
C ILE A 421 -1.92 -9.85 3.41
N LYS A 422 -2.85 -8.90 3.40
CA LYS A 422 -2.73 -7.66 2.63
C LYS A 422 -2.15 -6.54 3.49
N ILE A 423 -0.82 -6.40 3.49
CA ILE A 423 -0.14 -5.28 4.17
C ILE A 423 -0.43 -3.98 3.43
N ALA A 424 -0.30 -3.98 2.10
CA ALA A 424 -0.50 -2.78 1.29
C ALA A 424 -0.99 -3.10 -0.14
N GLN A 425 -1.30 -2.05 -0.90
CA GLN A 425 -1.57 -2.11 -2.34
C GLN A 425 -0.95 -0.91 -3.05
N GLY A 426 -0.49 -1.09 -4.29
CA GLY A 426 0.26 -0.06 -5.03
C GLY A 426 -0.45 1.29 -5.19
N ALA A 427 -1.78 1.29 -5.34
CA ALA A 427 -2.56 2.52 -5.51
C ALA A 427 -2.70 3.41 -4.26
N LYS A 428 -2.39 2.85 -3.08
CA LYS A 428 -2.46 3.54 -1.78
C LYS A 428 -1.66 2.81 -0.69
N PRO A 429 -0.33 2.76 -0.79
CA PRO A 429 0.51 2.21 0.27
C PRO A 429 0.39 3.06 1.54
N GLY A 430 0.47 2.40 2.70
CA GLY A 430 0.32 3.04 4.02
C GLY A 430 -1.11 3.48 4.37
N GLU A 431 -2.13 3.01 3.64
CA GLU A 431 -3.53 3.32 3.89
C GLU A 431 -4.44 2.09 3.79
N GLY A 432 -5.62 2.18 4.40
CA GLY A 432 -6.64 1.14 4.40
C GLY A 432 -7.50 1.09 3.12
N GLY A 433 -8.24 -0.01 3.02
CA GLY A 433 -9.37 -0.19 2.10
C GLY A 433 -10.41 0.94 2.20
N GLN A 434 -11.06 1.26 1.08
CA GLN A 434 -12.10 2.30 1.04
C GLN A 434 -13.27 1.84 0.19
N LEU A 435 -14.45 1.80 0.78
CA LEU A 435 -15.71 1.58 0.09
C LEU A 435 -16.70 2.71 0.46
N PRO A 436 -17.06 3.58 -0.50
CA PRO A 436 -18.04 4.62 -0.26
C PRO A 436 -19.38 4.06 0.21
N GLY A 437 -20.04 4.74 1.14
CA GLY A 437 -21.26 4.25 1.80
C GLY A 437 -22.41 3.94 0.83
N HIS A 438 -22.55 4.69 -0.25
CA HIS A 438 -23.54 4.42 -1.30
C HIS A 438 -23.26 3.15 -2.14
N LYS A 439 -22.11 2.50 -1.93
CA LYS A 439 -21.80 1.15 -2.44
C LYS A 439 -21.98 0.07 -1.37
N VAL A 440 -22.31 0.41 -0.13
CA VAL A 440 -22.57 -0.55 0.94
C VAL A 440 -24.05 -0.90 0.91
N SER A 441 -24.41 -1.73 -0.07
CA SER A 441 -25.76 -2.30 -0.20
C SER A 441 -26.07 -3.25 0.97
N PRO A 442 -27.34 -3.63 1.19
CA PRO A 442 -27.69 -4.59 2.24
C PRO A 442 -26.90 -5.90 2.15
N MET A 443 -26.69 -6.44 0.95
CA MET A 443 -25.88 -7.65 0.74
C MET A 443 -24.41 -7.42 1.14
N ILE A 444 -23.80 -6.30 0.75
CA ILE A 444 -22.43 -5.98 1.16
C ILE A 444 -22.33 -5.78 2.67
N ALA A 445 -23.32 -5.13 3.28
CA ALA A 445 -23.37 -4.93 4.71
C ALA A 445 -23.44 -6.27 5.49
N THR A 446 -24.26 -7.20 5.03
CA THR A 446 -24.35 -8.55 5.60
C THR A 446 -23.02 -9.30 5.50
N LEU A 447 -22.40 -9.34 4.31
CA LEU A 447 -21.12 -10.03 4.10
C LEU A 447 -19.98 -9.48 4.97
N ARG A 448 -20.04 -8.19 5.27
CA ARG A 448 -19.00 -7.48 6.03
C ARG A 448 -19.35 -7.29 7.51
N CYS A 449 -20.49 -7.81 7.95
CA CYS A 449 -21.04 -7.57 9.29
C CYS A 449 -21.02 -6.07 9.66
N SER A 450 -21.51 -5.24 8.74
CA SER A 450 -21.53 -3.78 8.83
C SER A 450 -22.95 -3.20 8.66
N LYS A 451 -23.09 -1.88 8.73
CA LYS A 451 -24.38 -1.19 8.51
C LYS A 451 -24.55 -0.76 7.04
N PRO A 452 -25.71 -0.98 6.41
CA PRO A 452 -25.99 -0.47 5.06
C PRO A 452 -25.81 1.05 4.97
N GLY A 453 -25.29 1.54 3.84
CA GLY A 453 -25.13 2.98 3.57
C GLY A 453 -23.96 3.66 4.28
N VAL A 454 -23.28 3.00 5.23
CA VAL A 454 -22.15 3.57 5.97
C VAL A 454 -20.85 3.37 5.20
N SER A 455 -20.04 4.42 5.06
CA SER A 455 -18.74 4.30 4.39
C SER A 455 -17.77 3.44 5.20
N LEU A 456 -17.13 2.48 4.53
CA LEU A 456 -16.13 1.60 5.13
C LEU A 456 -14.74 2.08 4.75
N ILE A 457 -14.10 2.81 5.67
CA ILE A 457 -12.67 3.16 5.59
C ILE A 457 -11.97 2.24 6.59
N SER A 458 -11.28 1.23 6.08
CA SER A 458 -10.54 0.29 6.93
C SER A 458 -9.41 1.03 7.67
N PRO A 459 -8.98 0.53 8.84
CA PRO A 459 -7.75 1.01 9.47
C PRO A 459 -6.58 0.93 8.49
N PRO A 460 -5.64 1.89 8.48
CA PRO A 460 -4.40 1.73 7.74
C PRO A 460 -3.57 0.52 8.17
N PRO A 461 -3.33 0.28 9.49
CA PRO A 461 -2.58 -0.88 9.92
C PRO A 461 -3.47 -2.12 10.08
N HIS A 462 -2.83 -3.28 10.08
CA HIS A 462 -3.37 -4.44 10.78
C HIS A 462 -3.10 -4.23 12.27
N HIS A 463 -4.13 -4.20 13.12
CA HIS A 463 -3.93 -3.98 14.57
C HIS A 463 -3.28 -5.17 15.30
N ASP A 464 -3.08 -6.28 14.58
CA ASP A 464 -2.34 -7.46 15.00
C ASP A 464 -1.01 -7.64 14.21
N ILE A 465 -0.50 -6.57 13.59
CA ILE A 465 0.80 -6.52 12.92
C ILE A 465 1.45 -5.16 13.16
N TYR A 466 2.14 -5.01 14.29
CA TYR A 466 2.94 -3.81 14.61
C TYR A 466 4.43 -4.02 14.44
N SER A 467 4.83 -5.25 14.12
CA SER A 467 6.22 -5.67 13.98
C SER A 467 6.31 -6.92 13.10
N ILE A 468 7.53 -7.38 12.83
CA ILE A 468 7.76 -8.60 12.05
C ILE A 468 7.34 -9.87 12.81
N GLU A 469 7.49 -9.89 14.13
CA GLU A 469 7.07 -10.97 15.01
C GLU A 469 5.55 -11.09 15.09
N ASP A 470 4.83 -9.97 15.03
CA ASP A 470 3.37 -9.98 14.92
C ASP A 470 2.89 -10.53 13.57
N LEU A 471 3.59 -10.18 12.47
CA LEU A 471 3.32 -10.81 11.17
C LEU A 471 3.53 -12.33 11.25
N ALA A 472 4.63 -12.77 11.87
CA ALA A 472 4.89 -14.20 12.07
C ALA A 472 3.79 -14.87 12.90
N GLN A 473 3.24 -14.16 13.91
CA GLN A 473 2.12 -14.64 14.70
C GLN A 473 0.84 -14.78 13.87
N LEU A 474 0.50 -13.81 13.02
CA LEU A 474 -0.66 -13.94 12.12
C LEU A 474 -0.46 -15.06 11.09
N ILE A 475 0.73 -15.22 10.52
CA ILE A 475 1.05 -16.35 9.62
C ILE A 475 0.82 -17.67 10.36
N PHE A 476 1.28 -17.77 11.61
CA PHE A 476 1.05 -18.93 12.45
C PHE A 476 -0.45 -19.16 12.70
N ASP A 477 -1.22 -18.13 13.08
CA ASP A 477 -2.68 -18.23 13.29
C ASP A 477 -3.41 -18.77 12.05
N LEU A 478 -3.02 -18.30 10.86
CA LEU A 478 -3.61 -18.71 9.58
C LEU A 478 -3.26 -20.16 9.21
N LYS A 479 -2.00 -20.57 9.44
CA LYS A 479 -1.56 -21.96 9.23
C LYS A 479 -2.18 -22.93 10.23
N GLN A 480 -2.52 -22.47 11.44
CA GLN A 480 -3.27 -23.28 12.39
C GLN A 480 -4.72 -23.46 11.89
N VAL A 481 -5.48 -22.41 11.61
CA VAL A 481 -6.89 -22.63 11.18
C VAL A 481 -7.00 -23.39 9.85
N ASN A 482 -6.05 -23.23 8.93
CA ASN A 482 -6.03 -24.00 7.68
C ASN A 482 -4.60 -24.50 7.35
N PRO A 483 -4.22 -25.71 7.79
CA PRO A 483 -2.88 -26.27 7.55
C PRO A 483 -2.64 -26.68 6.08
N HIS A 484 -3.66 -26.67 5.22
CA HIS A 484 -3.51 -26.96 3.79
C HIS A 484 -3.32 -25.73 2.92
N ALA A 485 -3.60 -24.53 3.45
CA ALA A 485 -3.43 -23.29 2.70
C ALA A 485 -1.98 -22.79 2.77
N LEU A 486 -1.52 -22.23 1.66
CA LEU A 486 -0.31 -21.43 1.64
C LEU A 486 -0.62 -20.02 2.16
N VAL A 487 0.35 -19.35 2.79
CA VAL A 487 0.22 -17.97 3.25
C VAL A 487 1.02 -17.04 2.36
N SER A 488 0.33 -16.07 1.75
CA SER A 488 0.91 -15.01 0.92
C SER A 488 0.96 -13.70 1.70
N VAL A 489 2.03 -12.94 1.59
CA VAL A 489 2.12 -11.56 2.11
C VAL A 489 2.22 -10.60 0.95
N LYS A 490 1.25 -9.70 0.83
CA LYS A 490 1.20 -8.68 -0.23
C LYS A 490 1.83 -7.37 0.24
N LEU A 491 2.99 -7.07 -0.34
CA LEU A 491 3.78 -5.86 -0.15
C LEU A 491 3.67 -4.95 -1.38
N VAL A 492 4.13 -3.71 -1.25
CA VAL A 492 4.30 -2.76 -2.34
C VAL A 492 5.79 -2.49 -2.52
N ALA A 493 6.23 -2.38 -3.77
CA ALA A 493 7.57 -1.97 -4.12
C ALA A 493 7.88 -0.57 -3.57
N GLU A 494 8.92 -0.49 -2.74
CA GLU A 494 9.56 0.72 -2.21
C GLU A 494 11.01 0.36 -1.84
N PRO A 495 11.90 1.32 -1.57
CA PRO A 495 13.26 1.00 -1.11
C PRO A 495 13.25 0.19 0.18
N GLY A 496 14.07 -0.86 0.23
CA GLY A 496 14.17 -1.74 1.40
C GLY A 496 13.14 -2.87 1.43
N VAL A 497 12.27 -2.97 0.41
CA VAL A 497 11.31 -4.08 0.29
C VAL A 497 11.99 -5.45 0.25
N GLY A 498 13.23 -5.55 -0.25
CA GLY A 498 14.00 -6.79 -0.22
C GLY A 498 14.36 -7.22 1.21
N THR A 499 14.70 -6.26 2.08
CA THR A 499 14.95 -6.52 3.50
C THR A 499 13.68 -7.00 4.19
N ILE A 500 12.54 -6.36 3.90
CA ILE A 500 11.23 -6.77 4.41
C ILE A 500 10.89 -8.18 3.90
N ALA A 501 11.14 -8.48 2.62
CA ALA A 501 10.89 -9.79 2.03
C ALA A 501 11.69 -10.90 2.73
N ALA A 502 12.96 -10.64 3.09
CA ALA A 502 13.75 -11.58 3.89
C ALA A 502 13.14 -11.81 5.28
N GLY A 503 12.67 -10.76 5.96
CA GLY A 503 11.93 -10.86 7.20
C GLY A 503 10.65 -11.71 7.06
N VAL A 504 9.87 -11.45 6.02
CA VAL A 504 8.63 -12.18 5.69
C VAL A 504 8.90 -13.66 5.43
N ALA A 505 9.98 -14.01 4.72
CA ALA A 505 10.39 -15.39 4.52
C ALA A 505 10.77 -16.07 5.84
N LYS A 506 11.48 -15.37 6.73
CA LYS A 506 11.80 -15.86 8.09
C LYS A 506 10.57 -15.96 9.00
N ALA A 507 9.53 -15.17 8.74
CA ALA A 507 8.22 -15.24 9.38
C ALA A 507 7.32 -16.37 8.81
N TYR A 508 7.89 -17.26 7.98
CA TYR A 508 7.25 -18.47 7.47
C TYR A 508 6.14 -18.25 6.43
N ALA A 509 6.15 -17.11 5.72
CA ALA A 509 5.29 -16.95 4.55
C ALA A 509 5.72 -17.92 3.44
N ASP A 510 4.77 -18.39 2.63
CA ASP A 510 5.01 -19.29 1.49
C ASP A 510 5.10 -18.51 0.18
N LEU A 511 4.41 -17.37 0.09
CA LEU A 511 4.43 -16.47 -1.07
C LEU A 511 4.65 -15.01 -0.65
N ILE A 512 5.31 -14.24 -1.49
CA ILE A 512 5.48 -12.79 -1.35
C ILE A 512 5.00 -12.12 -2.64
N THR A 513 3.97 -11.29 -2.57
CA THR A 513 3.52 -10.48 -3.71
C THR A 513 4.16 -9.11 -3.62
N ILE A 514 4.90 -8.70 -4.64
CA ILE A 514 5.45 -7.36 -4.80
C ILE A 514 4.57 -6.58 -5.80
N SER A 515 3.80 -5.63 -5.28
CA SER A 515 2.94 -4.76 -6.08
C SER A 515 3.64 -3.49 -6.53
N GLY A 516 3.53 -3.16 -7.82
CA GLY A 516 3.95 -1.86 -8.36
C GLY A 516 2.98 -0.72 -8.05
N TYR A 517 3.47 0.52 -8.07
CA TYR A 517 2.67 1.75 -7.91
C TYR A 517 1.52 1.87 -8.92
N ASP A 518 1.63 1.23 -10.08
CA ASP A 518 0.68 1.24 -11.19
C ASP A 518 -0.50 0.27 -11.01
N GLY A 519 -0.67 -0.30 -9.81
CA GLY A 519 -1.83 -1.10 -9.43
C GLY A 519 -3.16 -0.32 -9.46
N GLY A 520 -4.24 -1.00 -9.85
CA GLY A 520 -5.59 -0.41 -9.88
C GLY A 520 -6.24 -0.24 -8.50
N THR A 521 -7.31 0.56 -8.43
CA THR A 521 -8.14 0.72 -7.22
C THR A 521 -9.57 1.13 -7.56
N GLY A 522 -10.54 0.68 -6.75
CA GLY A 522 -11.93 1.14 -6.83
C GLY A 522 -12.15 2.53 -6.21
N ALA A 523 -11.36 2.88 -5.18
CA ALA A 523 -11.40 4.17 -4.50
C ALA A 523 -10.09 4.43 -3.74
N SER A 524 -9.48 5.59 -3.98
CA SER A 524 -8.24 6.04 -3.35
C SER A 524 -8.09 7.56 -3.46
N PRO A 525 -7.42 8.24 -2.51
CA PRO A 525 -6.96 9.61 -2.70
C PRO A 525 -6.07 9.73 -3.95
N LEU A 526 -6.26 10.80 -4.73
CA LEU A 526 -5.47 11.02 -5.95
C LEU A 526 -3.98 11.17 -5.68
N THR A 527 -3.61 11.80 -4.55
CA THR A 527 -2.21 11.95 -4.13
C THR A 527 -1.53 10.59 -3.95
N SER A 528 -2.22 9.60 -3.39
CA SER A 528 -1.65 8.27 -3.18
C SER A 528 -1.50 7.50 -4.49
N VAL A 529 -2.45 7.64 -5.42
CA VAL A 529 -2.37 7.02 -6.76
C VAL A 529 -1.21 7.59 -7.58
N LYS A 530 -0.79 8.83 -7.32
CA LYS A 530 0.25 9.51 -8.11
C LYS A 530 1.63 9.53 -7.46
N TYR A 531 1.71 9.52 -6.13
CA TYR A 531 2.95 9.84 -5.43
C TYR A 531 3.38 8.79 -4.40
N ALA A 532 2.72 7.63 -4.31
CA ALA A 532 3.07 6.60 -3.34
C ALA A 532 3.28 5.23 -4.02
N GLY A 533 4.34 4.54 -3.60
CA GLY A 533 4.82 3.30 -4.23
C GLY A 533 5.80 3.56 -5.37
N THR A 534 6.49 2.50 -5.79
CA THR A 534 7.56 2.52 -6.79
C THR A 534 7.29 1.48 -7.89
N PRO A 535 7.91 1.56 -9.09
CA PRO A 535 7.84 0.49 -10.09
C PRO A 535 8.13 -0.91 -9.52
N TRP A 536 7.34 -1.91 -9.94
CA TRP A 536 7.55 -3.29 -9.46
C TRP A 536 8.87 -3.87 -9.95
N GLU A 537 9.41 -3.38 -11.07
CA GLU A 537 10.70 -3.81 -11.63
C GLU A 537 11.82 -3.63 -10.59
N LEU A 538 11.80 -2.50 -9.86
CA LEU A 538 12.72 -2.21 -8.76
C LEU A 538 12.47 -3.11 -7.55
N GLY A 539 11.20 -3.31 -7.16
CA GLY A 539 10.88 -4.11 -5.98
C GLY A 539 11.13 -5.60 -6.16
N VAL A 540 10.80 -6.16 -7.33
CA VAL A 540 10.98 -7.59 -7.64
C VAL A 540 12.47 -7.92 -7.75
N SER A 541 13.26 -7.09 -8.44
CA SER A 541 14.71 -7.28 -8.53
C SER A 541 15.38 -7.18 -7.16
N GLU A 542 15.00 -6.21 -6.31
CA GLU A 542 15.52 -6.10 -4.95
C GLU A 542 15.15 -7.32 -4.09
N ALA A 543 13.90 -7.76 -4.13
CA ALA A 543 13.46 -8.97 -3.41
C ALA A 543 14.22 -10.22 -3.88
N GLN A 544 14.39 -10.37 -5.20
CA GLN A 544 15.16 -11.47 -5.80
C GLN A 544 16.60 -11.48 -5.28
N GLN A 545 17.29 -10.34 -5.33
CA GLN A 545 18.68 -10.23 -4.88
C GLN A 545 18.81 -10.50 -3.39
N VAL A 546 18.02 -9.85 -2.55
CA VAL A 546 18.15 -9.96 -1.09
C VAL A 546 17.76 -11.36 -0.59
N LEU A 547 16.71 -11.98 -1.14
CA LEU A 547 16.33 -13.34 -0.77
C LEU A 547 17.40 -14.36 -1.14
N ARG A 548 18.04 -14.22 -2.31
CA ARG A 548 19.14 -15.11 -2.71
C ARG A 548 20.38 -14.89 -1.87
N ALA A 549 20.77 -13.63 -1.64
CA ALA A 549 21.93 -13.29 -0.81
C ALA A 549 21.84 -13.82 0.63
N ASN A 550 20.63 -14.08 1.13
CA ASN A 550 20.39 -14.62 2.47
C ASN A 550 20.05 -16.13 2.50
N GLY A 551 20.12 -16.85 1.36
CA GLY A 551 19.77 -18.27 1.30
C GLY A 551 18.29 -18.56 1.63
N LEU A 552 17.40 -17.59 1.34
CA LEU A 552 15.96 -17.68 1.64
C LEU A 552 15.11 -17.86 0.38
N ARG A 553 15.68 -17.70 -0.81
CA ARG A 553 14.94 -17.71 -2.08
C ARG A 553 14.24 -19.04 -2.38
N SER A 554 14.78 -20.17 -1.88
CA SER A 554 14.20 -21.51 -2.04
C SER A 554 12.86 -21.71 -1.33
N ARG A 555 12.57 -20.88 -0.31
CA ARG A 555 11.46 -21.07 0.64
C ARG A 555 10.18 -20.34 0.23
N VAL A 556 10.28 -19.32 -0.62
CA VAL A 556 9.18 -18.40 -0.91
C VAL A 556 8.97 -18.22 -2.40
N ARG A 557 7.73 -18.26 -2.85
CA ARG A 557 7.38 -17.88 -4.23
C ARG A 557 7.19 -16.37 -4.33
N VAL A 558 7.87 -15.73 -5.27
CA VAL A 558 7.69 -14.29 -5.52
C VAL A 558 6.66 -14.09 -6.62
N GLN A 559 5.64 -13.27 -6.34
CA GLN A 559 4.63 -12.84 -7.29
C GLN A 559 4.83 -11.38 -7.66
N ALA A 560 4.70 -11.03 -8.94
CA ALA A 560 4.62 -9.64 -9.39
C ALA A 560 3.18 -9.27 -9.74
N ASP A 561 2.73 -8.08 -9.31
CA ASP A 561 1.55 -7.42 -9.87
C ASP A 561 1.78 -5.92 -10.02
N GLY A 562 0.91 -5.23 -10.77
CA GLY A 562 1.10 -3.83 -11.12
C GLY A 562 1.21 -3.64 -12.63
N GLY A 563 0.11 -3.23 -13.25
CA GLY A 563 0.07 -2.87 -14.67
C GLY A 563 0.49 -3.95 -15.69
N LEU A 564 0.58 -5.23 -15.32
CA LEU A 564 0.81 -6.35 -16.25
C LEU A 564 -0.39 -6.50 -17.21
N LYS A 565 -0.12 -6.65 -18.50
CA LYS A 565 -1.12 -6.66 -19.59
C LYS A 565 -0.89 -7.76 -20.62
N THR A 566 0.35 -8.05 -20.99
CA THR A 566 0.71 -8.92 -22.13
C THR A 566 1.63 -10.06 -21.70
N GLY A 567 1.86 -11.04 -22.59
CA GLY A 567 2.85 -12.09 -22.38
C GLY A 567 4.28 -11.53 -22.25
N LEU A 568 4.58 -10.40 -22.90
CA LEU A 568 5.88 -9.74 -22.75
C LEU A 568 6.10 -9.20 -21.32
N ASP A 569 5.05 -8.68 -20.67
CA ASP A 569 5.13 -8.28 -19.26
C ASP A 569 5.46 -9.49 -18.36
N VAL A 570 4.87 -10.67 -18.64
CA VAL A 570 5.14 -11.93 -17.92
C VAL A 570 6.59 -12.35 -18.08
N ILE A 571 7.11 -12.35 -19.31
CA ILE A 571 8.51 -12.71 -19.61
C ILE A 571 9.48 -11.79 -18.85
N LYS A 572 9.26 -10.48 -18.89
CA LYS A 572 10.12 -9.51 -18.20
C LYS A 572 10.06 -9.69 -16.68
N ALA A 573 8.87 -9.88 -16.12
CA ALA A 573 8.71 -10.15 -14.70
C ALA A 573 9.37 -11.46 -14.26
N ALA A 574 9.29 -12.52 -15.08
CA ALA A 574 9.95 -13.80 -14.82
C ALA A 574 11.47 -13.65 -14.79
N ILE A 575 12.05 -13.01 -15.82
CA ILE A 575 13.49 -12.75 -15.90
C ILE A 575 13.99 -11.98 -14.66
N LEU A 576 13.21 -11.02 -14.16
CA LEU A 576 13.56 -10.25 -12.96
C LEU A 576 13.39 -11.03 -11.63
N GLY A 577 12.73 -12.19 -11.63
CA GLY A 577 12.67 -13.11 -10.49
C GLY A 577 11.27 -13.56 -10.04
N ALA A 578 10.19 -13.11 -10.70
CA ALA A 578 8.83 -13.50 -10.34
C ALA A 578 8.45 -14.89 -10.88
N GLU A 579 7.66 -15.64 -10.11
CA GLU A 579 7.23 -17.02 -10.45
C GLU A 579 5.73 -17.11 -10.77
N SER A 580 4.96 -16.13 -10.31
CA SER A 580 3.54 -15.96 -10.58
C SER A 580 3.19 -14.49 -10.80
N PHE A 581 2.04 -14.25 -11.44
CA PHE A 581 1.72 -12.96 -12.04
C PHE A 581 0.27 -12.58 -11.75
N GLY A 582 0.08 -11.43 -11.11
CA GLY A 582 -1.23 -10.91 -10.73
C GLY A 582 -1.78 -9.92 -11.75
N PHE A 583 -3.03 -10.13 -12.20
CA PHE A 583 -3.69 -9.28 -13.18
C PHE A 583 -5.00 -8.71 -12.61
N GLY A 584 -5.11 -7.38 -12.58
CA GLY A 584 -6.31 -6.68 -12.09
C GLY A 584 -7.09 -6.01 -13.21
N THR A 585 -6.54 -4.92 -13.76
CA THR A 585 -7.26 -4.04 -14.68
C THR A 585 -7.56 -4.68 -16.04
N ALA A 586 -6.63 -5.44 -16.62
CA ALA A 586 -6.86 -6.06 -17.94
C ALA A 586 -8.03 -7.06 -17.91
N PRO A 587 -8.13 -8.01 -16.94
CA PRO A 587 -9.32 -8.85 -16.78
C PRO A 587 -10.63 -8.05 -16.57
N MET A 588 -10.59 -6.91 -15.86
CA MET A 588 -11.78 -6.05 -15.74
C MET A 588 -12.18 -5.41 -17.08
N ILE A 589 -11.23 -5.02 -17.91
CA ILE A 589 -11.49 -4.51 -19.26
C ILE A 589 -12.07 -5.62 -20.14
N SER A 590 -11.57 -6.85 -20.00
CA SER A 590 -12.13 -8.03 -20.66
C SER A 590 -13.58 -8.27 -20.26
N LEU A 591 -14.00 -7.94 -19.03
CA LEU A 591 -15.40 -7.99 -18.59
C LEU A 591 -16.24 -6.76 -19.01
N GLY A 592 -15.68 -5.83 -19.77
CA GLY A 592 -16.40 -4.68 -20.32
C GLY A 592 -16.07 -3.32 -19.70
N CYS A 593 -15.09 -3.22 -18.78
CA CYS A 593 -14.68 -1.92 -18.25
C CYS A 593 -14.16 -0.98 -19.37
N LYS A 594 -14.69 0.25 -19.43
CA LYS A 594 -14.26 1.30 -20.38
C LYS A 594 -13.21 2.27 -19.81
N TYR A 595 -12.64 1.95 -18.64
CA TYR A 595 -11.61 2.73 -17.96
C TYR A 595 -11.93 4.22 -17.69
N LEU A 596 -13.22 4.53 -17.44
CA LEU A 596 -13.72 5.90 -17.21
C LEU A 596 -13.31 6.52 -15.85
N ARG A 597 -12.71 5.74 -14.95
CA ARG A 597 -12.25 6.14 -13.61
C ARG A 597 -13.35 6.73 -12.70
N ILE A 598 -14.58 6.21 -12.82
CA ILE A 598 -15.75 6.57 -11.99
C ILE A 598 -16.15 5.48 -10.99
N CYS A 599 -15.26 4.53 -10.71
CA CYS A 599 -15.53 3.34 -9.88
C CYS A 599 -16.04 3.66 -8.47
N HIS A 600 -15.58 4.78 -7.91
CA HIS A 600 -15.92 5.28 -6.57
C HIS A 600 -17.31 5.95 -6.52
N LEU A 601 -17.87 6.35 -7.66
CA LEU A 601 -19.14 7.07 -7.74
C LEU A 601 -20.37 6.16 -7.77
N ASN A 602 -20.17 4.83 -7.85
CA ASN A 602 -21.24 3.84 -8.00
C ASN A 602 -22.07 3.95 -9.30
N ASN A 603 -21.65 4.76 -10.26
CA ASN A 603 -22.35 4.99 -11.53
C ASN A 603 -21.59 4.37 -12.72
N CYS A 604 -20.96 3.21 -12.51
CA CYS A 604 -20.22 2.51 -13.57
C CYS A 604 -21.13 2.23 -14.77
N ALA A 605 -20.80 2.82 -15.93
CA ALA A 605 -21.60 2.76 -17.15
C ALA A 605 -21.72 1.35 -17.77
N THR A 606 -20.94 0.37 -17.28
CA THR A 606 -20.90 -1.00 -17.81
C THR A 606 -21.20 -2.06 -16.75
N GLY A 607 -21.74 -1.68 -15.59
CA GLY A 607 -22.14 -2.64 -14.55
C GLY A 607 -20.98 -3.35 -13.83
N VAL A 608 -19.72 -3.04 -14.12
CA VAL A 608 -18.53 -3.73 -13.54
C VAL A 608 -18.23 -3.29 -12.10
N ALA A 609 -18.15 -1.97 -11.85
CA ALA A 609 -17.70 -1.41 -10.58
C ALA A 609 -18.82 -0.63 -9.86
N THR A 610 -19.99 -1.24 -9.71
CA THR A 610 -21.20 -0.64 -9.12
C THR A 610 -22.02 -1.68 -8.35
N GLN A 611 -22.76 -1.22 -7.35
CA GLN A 611 -23.80 -1.97 -6.63
C GLN A 611 -25.22 -1.52 -7.03
N ASP A 612 -25.38 -0.53 -7.92
CA ASP A 612 -26.70 -0.16 -8.44
C ASP A 612 -27.25 -1.32 -9.28
N ALA A 613 -28.37 -1.90 -8.83
CA ALA A 613 -28.99 -3.05 -9.49
C ALA A 613 -29.40 -2.77 -10.93
N ARG A 614 -29.83 -1.55 -11.26
CA ARG A 614 -30.24 -1.16 -12.63
C ARG A 614 -29.02 -1.13 -13.55
N LEU A 615 -27.90 -0.62 -13.06
CA LEU A 615 -26.67 -0.58 -13.86
C LEU A 615 -26.10 -1.97 -14.10
N ARG A 616 -26.11 -2.81 -13.07
CA ARG A 616 -25.68 -4.21 -13.18
C ARG A 616 -26.56 -4.98 -14.16
N SER A 617 -27.88 -4.96 -13.99
CA SER A 617 -28.79 -5.76 -14.81
C SER A 617 -28.89 -5.31 -16.27
N ARG A 618 -28.74 -4.01 -16.54
CA ARG A 618 -28.89 -3.46 -17.91
C ARG A 618 -27.60 -3.41 -18.71
N TYR A 619 -26.44 -3.27 -18.06
CA TYR A 619 -25.19 -2.94 -18.77
C TYR A 619 -24.04 -3.91 -18.52
N PHE A 620 -24.12 -4.81 -17.55
CA PHE A 620 -23.08 -5.82 -17.38
C PHE A 620 -23.21 -6.90 -18.45
N ILE A 621 -22.17 -7.05 -19.26
CA ILE A 621 -22.10 -8.02 -20.37
C ILE A 621 -20.97 -9.04 -20.22
N GLY A 622 -20.20 -8.96 -19.13
CA GLY A 622 -18.98 -9.73 -18.95
C GLY A 622 -19.27 -11.21 -18.71
N LEU A 623 -18.71 -12.08 -19.54
CA LEU A 623 -18.80 -13.53 -19.40
C LEU A 623 -17.46 -14.12 -18.92
N PRO A 624 -17.45 -15.20 -18.12
CA PRO A 624 -16.22 -15.90 -17.73
C PRO A 624 -15.32 -16.24 -18.92
N GLN A 625 -15.92 -16.65 -20.04
CA GLN A 625 -15.21 -17.01 -21.27
C GLN A 625 -14.36 -15.86 -21.82
N MET A 626 -14.77 -14.60 -21.64
CA MET A 626 -14.00 -13.44 -22.10
C MET A 626 -12.70 -13.29 -21.31
N VAL A 627 -12.75 -13.54 -20.00
CA VAL A 627 -11.57 -13.56 -19.14
C VAL A 627 -10.69 -14.77 -19.47
N MET A 628 -11.30 -15.93 -19.72
CA MET A 628 -10.56 -17.13 -20.13
C MET A 628 -9.77 -16.90 -21.42
N ARG A 629 -10.41 -16.32 -22.44
CA ARG A 629 -9.78 -15.95 -23.71
C ARG A 629 -8.60 -15.01 -23.50
N TYR A 630 -8.76 -13.97 -22.69
CA TYR A 630 -7.66 -13.05 -22.35
C TYR A 630 -6.44 -13.79 -21.79
N PHE A 631 -6.63 -14.63 -20.77
CA PHE A 631 -5.51 -15.37 -20.18
C PHE A 631 -4.92 -16.42 -21.12
N ASN A 632 -5.72 -17.06 -21.96
CA ASN A 632 -5.22 -17.95 -23.01
C ASN A 632 -4.33 -17.20 -24.00
N PHE A 633 -4.73 -16.00 -24.45
CA PHE A 633 -3.90 -15.19 -25.34
C PHE A 633 -2.58 -14.76 -24.69
N VAL A 634 -2.62 -14.31 -23.43
CA VAL A 634 -1.41 -13.94 -22.68
C VAL A 634 -0.49 -15.14 -22.48
N ALA A 635 -1.04 -16.30 -22.12
CA ALA A 635 -0.27 -17.53 -21.93
C ALA A 635 0.35 -18.01 -23.25
N GLU A 636 -0.37 -17.94 -24.37
CA GLU A 636 0.16 -18.35 -25.67
C GLU A 636 1.26 -17.40 -26.16
N GLU A 637 1.07 -16.08 -26.03
CA GLU A 637 2.15 -15.10 -26.30
C GLU A 637 3.38 -15.37 -25.42
N THR A 638 3.17 -15.77 -24.16
CA THR A 638 4.27 -16.15 -23.25
C THR A 638 5.01 -17.38 -23.79
N ARG A 639 4.31 -18.43 -24.24
CA ARG A 639 4.93 -19.64 -24.81
C ARG A 639 5.73 -19.34 -26.07
N GLU A 640 5.20 -18.50 -26.95
CA GLU A 640 5.90 -18.08 -28.16
C GLU A 640 7.19 -17.30 -27.86
N LEU A 641 7.14 -16.40 -26.88
CA LEU A 641 8.32 -15.67 -26.44
C LEU A 641 9.34 -16.61 -25.78
N MET A 642 8.91 -17.57 -24.98
CA MET A 642 9.77 -18.62 -24.41
C MET A 642 10.46 -19.46 -25.49
N ALA A 643 9.70 -19.89 -26.52
CA ALA A 643 10.24 -20.63 -27.66
C ALA A 643 11.34 -19.84 -28.38
N ARG A 644 11.10 -18.55 -28.61
CA ARG A 644 12.08 -17.64 -29.21
C ARG A 644 13.31 -17.39 -28.32
N LEU A 645 13.14 -17.45 -27.00
CA LEU A 645 14.21 -17.36 -26.01
C LEU A 645 14.95 -18.69 -25.79
N GLY A 646 14.51 -19.78 -26.43
CA GLY A 646 15.13 -21.10 -26.30
C GLY A 646 14.89 -21.78 -24.95
N VAL A 647 13.85 -21.39 -24.20
CA VAL A 647 13.54 -21.94 -22.86
C VAL A 647 12.28 -22.80 -22.90
N ARG A 648 12.33 -23.99 -22.27
CA ARG A 648 11.24 -24.97 -22.31
C ARG A 648 10.21 -24.74 -21.20
N THR A 649 10.67 -24.30 -20.05
CA THR A 649 9.83 -24.04 -18.88
C THR A 649 10.04 -22.64 -18.34
N LEU A 650 9.02 -22.05 -17.73
CA LEU A 650 9.10 -20.72 -17.15
C LEU A 650 10.09 -20.73 -15.99
N SER A 651 10.22 -21.86 -15.29
CA SER A 651 11.25 -22.05 -14.24
C SER A 651 12.68 -21.87 -14.76
N GLU A 652 12.98 -22.25 -16.01
CA GLU A 652 14.29 -21.99 -16.64
C GLU A 652 14.53 -20.50 -16.91
N LEU A 653 13.47 -19.70 -17.03
CA LEU A 653 13.53 -18.27 -17.30
C LEU A 653 13.67 -17.42 -16.03
N ILE A 654 13.21 -17.92 -14.88
CA ILE A 654 13.14 -17.13 -13.65
C ILE A 654 14.55 -16.70 -13.20
N GLY A 655 14.76 -15.39 -13.07
CA GLY A 655 16.05 -14.83 -12.67
C GLY A 655 17.15 -14.86 -13.75
N ARG A 656 16.82 -15.20 -15.02
CA ARG A 656 17.76 -15.18 -16.16
C ARG A 656 17.97 -13.79 -16.71
N MET A 657 18.55 -12.91 -15.90
CA MET A 657 18.82 -11.51 -16.25
C MET A 657 19.71 -11.38 -17.51
N ASP A 658 20.48 -12.42 -17.84
CA ASP A 658 21.29 -12.51 -19.07
C ASP A 658 20.46 -12.53 -20.37
N LEU A 659 19.16 -12.82 -20.29
CA LEU A 659 18.23 -12.85 -21.42
C LEU A 659 17.47 -11.53 -21.63
N LEU A 660 17.88 -10.44 -20.97
CA LEU A 660 17.25 -9.13 -21.09
C LEU A 660 18.30 -8.05 -21.37
N ASP A 661 18.07 -7.25 -22.41
CA ASP A 661 18.88 -6.08 -22.73
C ASP A 661 18.19 -4.80 -22.27
N ILE A 662 19.00 -3.80 -21.95
CA ILE A 662 18.57 -2.42 -21.70
C ILE A 662 18.65 -1.65 -23.01
N LEU A 663 17.55 -0.99 -23.37
CA LEU A 663 17.47 -0.09 -24.52
C LEU A 663 18.05 1.30 -24.14
N PRO A 664 18.71 1.99 -25.08
CA PRO A 664 19.29 3.31 -24.82
C PRO A 664 18.25 4.40 -24.53
N GLY A 665 16.98 4.18 -24.85
CA GLY A 665 15.93 5.20 -24.78
C GLY A 665 15.92 6.15 -25.99
N THR A 666 14.81 6.85 -26.17
CA THR A 666 14.57 7.73 -27.32
C THR A 666 14.65 9.22 -26.99
N THR A 667 14.72 9.57 -25.71
CA THR A 667 14.88 10.97 -25.26
C THR A 667 16.21 11.18 -24.52
N PRO A 668 16.75 12.41 -24.49
CA PRO A 668 17.97 12.71 -23.73
C PRO A 668 17.89 12.30 -22.25
N ARG A 669 16.71 12.44 -21.63
CA ARG A 669 16.48 12.01 -20.23
C ARG A 669 16.51 10.50 -20.07
N GLN A 670 15.91 9.76 -21.00
CA GLN A 670 15.91 8.30 -20.95
C GLN A 670 17.34 7.75 -21.08
N GLN A 671 18.18 8.37 -21.93
CA GLN A 671 19.59 8.00 -22.11
C GLN A 671 20.45 8.21 -20.86
N LYS A 672 20.02 9.06 -19.92
CA LYS A 672 20.70 9.28 -18.65
C LYS A 672 20.34 8.24 -17.58
N LEU A 673 19.28 7.45 -17.79
CA LEU A 673 18.88 6.40 -16.84
C LEU A 673 19.95 5.30 -16.77
N ASP A 674 20.25 4.84 -15.56
CA ASP A 674 21.05 3.63 -15.35
C ASP A 674 20.14 2.51 -14.85
N LEU A 675 19.75 1.62 -15.77
CA LEU A 675 18.91 0.47 -15.47
C LEU A 675 19.73 -0.81 -15.21
N SER A 676 21.07 -0.74 -15.27
CA SER A 676 21.93 -1.91 -15.05
C SER A 676 21.75 -2.53 -13.67
N VAL A 677 21.35 -1.71 -12.69
CA VAL A 677 20.99 -2.12 -11.33
C VAL A 677 19.90 -3.18 -11.28
N LEU A 678 18.98 -3.17 -12.25
CA LEU A 678 17.86 -4.13 -12.35
C LEU A 678 18.31 -5.50 -12.87
N LEU A 679 19.43 -5.55 -13.59
CA LEU A 679 20.02 -6.77 -14.16
C LEU A 679 21.24 -7.27 -13.37
N SER A 680 21.58 -6.63 -12.26
CA SER A 680 22.68 -7.04 -11.39
C SER A 680 22.29 -8.25 -10.54
N GLN A 681 23.24 -9.18 -10.38
CA GLN A 681 23.12 -10.27 -9.40
C GLN A 681 23.94 -10.03 -8.13
N GLY A 682 24.60 -8.87 -7.98
CA GLY A 682 25.30 -8.50 -6.74
C GLY A 682 26.40 -9.46 -6.30
N GLY A 683 26.99 -10.26 -7.20
CA GLY A 683 28.01 -11.25 -6.88
C GLY A 683 27.49 -12.52 -6.19
N ILE A 684 26.18 -12.75 -6.18
CA ILE A 684 25.56 -13.94 -5.60
C ILE A 684 25.95 -15.18 -6.42
N PRO A 685 26.39 -16.29 -5.78
CA PRO A 685 26.74 -17.51 -6.50
C PRO A 685 25.59 -18.05 -7.36
N ASP A 686 25.90 -18.57 -8.55
CA ASP A 686 24.91 -19.21 -9.41
C ASP A 686 24.27 -20.47 -8.80
N SER A 687 24.93 -21.08 -7.81
CA SER A 687 24.39 -22.20 -7.03
C SER A 687 23.19 -21.81 -6.15
N GLU A 688 23.02 -20.53 -5.81
CA GLU A 688 21.88 -20.07 -5.02
C GLU A 688 20.59 -20.14 -5.85
N PRO A 689 19.54 -20.83 -5.37
CA PRO A 689 18.28 -21.00 -6.09
C PRO A 689 17.70 -19.67 -6.58
N ARG A 690 17.24 -19.64 -7.83
CA ARG A 690 16.61 -18.44 -8.44
C ARG A 690 15.11 -18.36 -8.17
N TYR A 691 14.49 -19.47 -7.80
CA TYR A 691 13.06 -19.61 -7.56
C TYR A 691 12.79 -20.56 -6.39
N CYS A 692 11.54 -20.66 -5.97
CA CYS A 692 11.13 -21.50 -4.86
C CYS A 692 11.22 -23.00 -5.21
N THR A 693 11.98 -23.76 -4.44
CA THR A 693 12.13 -25.21 -4.62
C THR A 693 11.37 -26.01 -3.56
N GLU A 694 10.91 -25.35 -2.51
CA GLU A 694 10.17 -25.96 -1.41
C GLU A 694 8.64 -25.89 -1.67
N PRO A 695 7.87 -26.92 -1.28
CA PRO A 695 6.42 -26.91 -1.47
C PRO A 695 5.73 -25.88 -0.55
N SER A 696 6.25 -25.70 0.67
CA SER A 696 5.80 -24.78 1.71
C SER A 696 6.95 -24.40 2.65
N ASN A 697 6.77 -23.35 3.44
CA ASN A 697 7.69 -22.82 4.43
C ASN A 697 7.09 -23.01 5.84
N PRO A 698 7.27 -24.17 6.47
CA PRO A 698 6.58 -24.49 7.73
C PRO A 698 7.15 -23.69 8.91
N SER A 699 6.26 -23.26 9.80
CA SER A 699 6.65 -22.59 11.05
C SER A 699 7.57 -23.44 11.93
N PHE A 700 8.45 -22.80 12.70
CA PHE A 700 9.31 -23.51 13.66
C PHE A 700 8.47 -24.21 14.73
N ASP A 701 7.57 -23.46 15.36
CA ASP A 701 6.53 -24.02 16.23
C ASP A 701 5.53 -24.82 15.39
N LYS A 702 5.31 -26.08 15.78
CA LYS A 702 4.41 -26.99 15.08
C LYS A 702 3.01 -27.04 15.70
N GLY A 703 2.75 -26.32 16.79
CA GLY A 703 1.44 -26.34 17.44
C GLY A 703 1.09 -27.70 18.04
N ALA A 704 2.07 -28.46 18.54
CA ALA A 704 1.89 -29.87 18.95
C ALA A 704 0.75 -30.08 19.96
N LEU A 705 0.54 -29.15 20.90
CA LEU A 705 -0.59 -29.19 21.83
C LEU A 705 -1.94 -29.04 21.09
N ALA A 706 -2.02 -28.15 20.11
CA ALA A 706 -3.24 -27.92 19.34
C ALA A 706 -3.57 -29.12 18.44
N GLU A 707 -2.56 -29.79 17.87
CA GLU A 707 -2.75 -31.05 17.13
C GLU A 707 -3.24 -32.18 18.05
N ARG A 708 -2.70 -32.29 19.27
CA ARG A 708 -3.21 -33.24 20.27
C ARG A 708 -4.67 -32.95 20.62
N MET A 709 -5.04 -31.69 20.82
CA MET A 709 -6.43 -31.30 21.07
C MET A 709 -7.37 -31.73 19.94
N VAL A 710 -6.93 -31.62 18.68
CA VAL A 710 -7.70 -32.10 17.52
C VAL A 710 -7.84 -33.62 17.57
N ALA A 711 -6.75 -34.36 17.81
CA ALA A 711 -6.80 -35.82 17.91
C ALA A 711 -7.79 -36.29 19.00
N ASP A 712 -7.76 -35.65 20.16
CA ASP A 712 -8.63 -35.98 21.30
C ASP A 712 -10.10 -35.57 21.04
N ALA A 713 -10.33 -34.56 20.20
CA ALA A 713 -11.68 -34.05 19.87
C ALA A 713 -12.28 -34.60 18.58
N ALA A 714 -11.52 -35.30 17.72
CA ALA A 714 -11.93 -35.67 16.36
C ALA A 714 -13.28 -36.41 16.34
N GLY A 715 -13.44 -37.44 17.18
CA GLY A 715 -14.69 -38.19 17.28
C GLY A 715 -15.88 -37.34 17.73
N ALA A 716 -15.67 -36.39 18.65
CA ALA A 716 -16.72 -35.48 19.11
C ALA A 716 -17.10 -34.42 18.07
N ILE A 717 -16.12 -33.93 17.29
CA ILE A 717 -16.38 -33.03 16.16
C ILE A 717 -17.26 -33.75 15.14
N GLU A 718 -16.91 -34.96 14.72
CA GLU A 718 -17.68 -35.72 13.72
C GLU A 718 -19.09 -36.08 14.21
N SER A 719 -19.20 -36.61 15.43
CA SER A 719 -20.48 -37.09 15.99
C SER A 719 -21.34 -35.99 16.63
N GLN A 720 -20.83 -34.77 16.73
CA GLN A 720 -21.43 -33.64 17.44
C GLN A 720 -21.84 -33.97 18.90
N GLN A 721 -21.09 -34.86 19.56
CA GLN A 721 -21.35 -35.25 20.94
C GLN A 721 -20.61 -34.35 21.94
N PRO A 722 -21.22 -34.06 23.11
CA PRO A 722 -20.57 -33.29 24.15
C PRO A 722 -19.25 -33.92 24.64
N LEU A 723 -18.18 -33.12 24.67
CA LEU A 723 -16.87 -33.53 25.17
C LEU A 723 -16.23 -32.40 25.99
N THR A 724 -15.60 -32.77 27.12
CA THR A 724 -14.78 -31.85 27.93
C THR A 724 -13.35 -32.36 28.00
N LEU A 725 -12.39 -31.51 27.64
CA LEU A 725 -10.95 -31.79 27.67
C LEU A 725 -10.24 -30.87 28.67
N HIS A 726 -9.10 -31.32 29.22
CA HIS A 726 -8.33 -30.57 30.21
C HIS A 726 -6.85 -30.51 29.83
N TYR A 727 -6.24 -29.31 29.88
CA TYR A 727 -4.83 -29.13 29.58
C TYR A 727 -4.18 -28.04 30.44
N THR A 728 -2.89 -28.20 30.72
CA THR A 728 -2.06 -27.12 31.25
C THR A 728 -1.38 -26.38 30.11
N ILE A 729 -1.39 -25.05 30.15
CA ILE A 729 -0.79 -24.20 29.12
C ILE A 729 0.26 -23.24 29.71
N ARG A 730 1.00 -22.60 28.81
CA ARG A 730 2.09 -21.66 29.08
C ARG A 730 2.08 -20.64 27.95
N ASN A 731 2.72 -19.48 28.16
CA ASN A 731 2.75 -18.39 27.16
C ASN A 731 3.39 -18.80 25.81
N THR A 732 4.11 -19.92 25.76
CA THR A 732 4.64 -20.51 24.52
C THR A 732 3.58 -21.22 23.68
N HIS A 733 2.45 -21.62 24.28
CA HIS A 733 1.31 -22.24 23.59
C HIS A 733 0.44 -21.15 22.98
N ARG A 734 0.62 -20.91 21.69
CA ARG A 734 -0.03 -19.83 20.92
C ARG A 734 -1.17 -20.38 20.07
N SER A 735 -2.12 -19.51 19.73
CA SER A 735 -3.22 -19.82 18.80
C SER A 735 -4.11 -21.00 19.22
N ILE A 736 -4.17 -21.31 20.52
CA ILE A 736 -4.99 -22.39 21.06
C ILE A 736 -6.47 -22.13 20.73
N GLY A 737 -7.12 -23.10 20.11
CA GLY A 737 -8.49 -22.98 19.58
C GLY A 737 -8.57 -22.89 18.06
N ALA A 738 -7.53 -22.40 17.38
CA ALA A 738 -7.53 -22.23 15.92
C ALA A 738 -7.64 -23.55 15.17
N ARG A 739 -6.82 -24.56 15.54
CA ARG A 739 -6.83 -25.90 14.94
C ARG A 739 -8.21 -26.55 15.04
N LEU A 740 -8.75 -26.61 16.25
CA LEU A 740 -10.10 -27.13 16.53
C LEU A 740 -11.16 -26.42 15.69
N SER A 741 -11.10 -25.09 15.65
CA SER A 741 -12.06 -24.28 14.90
C SER A 741 -11.98 -24.50 13.39
N GLY A 742 -10.77 -24.73 12.86
CA GLY A 742 -10.55 -25.12 11.47
C GLY A 742 -11.22 -26.46 11.14
N GLU A 743 -11.01 -27.49 11.96
CA GLU A 743 -11.64 -28.80 11.74
C GLU A 743 -13.17 -28.74 11.91
N ILE A 744 -13.67 -28.00 12.90
CA ILE A 744 -15.11 -27.76 13.08
C ILE A 744 -15.69 -27.08 11.84
N ALA A 745 -15.05 -26.02 11.35
CA ALA A 745 -15.54 -25.28 10.20
C ALA A 745 -15.48 -26.09 8.89
N ARG A 746 -14.51 -27.02 8.78
CA ARG A 746 -14.41 -27.93 7.65
C ARG A 746 -15.49 -29.00 7.67
N ALA A 747 -15.77 -29.57 8.84
CA ALA A 747 -16.78 -30.61 9.01
C ALA A 747 -18.21 -30.05 8.93
N HIS A 748 -18.46 -28.87 9.50
CA HIS A 748 -19.83 -28.35 9.75
C HIS A 748 -20.08 -26.94 9.21
N GLY A 749 -19.15 -26.38 8.45
CA GLY A 749 -19.27 -25.04 7.88
C GLY A 749 -19.40 -23.94 8.94
N ALA A 750 -20.10 -22.87 8.60
CA ALA A 750 -20.33 -21.74 9.52
C ALA A 750 -21.27 -22.07 10.69
N ALA A 751 -22.12 -23.09 10.56
CA ALA A 751 -23.01 -23.54 11.63
C ALA A 751 -22.20 -24.07 12.83
N GLY A 752 -21.08 -24.73 12.56
CA GLY A 752 -20.20 -25.30 13.59
C GLY A 752 -20.89 -26.41 14.38
N LEU A 753 -20.52 -26.53 15.66
CA LEU A 753 -21.11 -27.51 16.58
C LEU A 753 -22.29 -26.90 17.37
N PRO A 754 -23.17 -27.76 17.95
CA PRO A 754 -24.14 -27.31 18.95
C PRO A 754 -23.48 -26.53 20.08
N SER A 755 -24.21 -25.59 20.69
CA SER A 755 -23.67 -24.75 21.77
C SER A 755 -23.15 -25.59 22.93
N GLY A 756 -21.90 -25.36 23.35
CA GLY A 756 -21.27 -26.08 24.46
C GLY A 756 -20.84 -27.52 24.15
N CYS A 757 -20.94 -27.96 22.90
CA CYS A 757 -20.59 -29.31 22.49
C CYS A 757 -19.13 -29.66 22.79
N LEU A 758 -18.18 -28.75 22.55
CA LEU A 758 -16.78 -29.00 22.86
C LEU A 758 -16.30 -27.97 23.89
N THR A 759 -15.93 -28.43 25.07
CA THR A 759 -15.35 -27.60 26.14
C THR A 759 -13.90 -27.97 26.37
N VAL A 760 -13.00 -26.99 26.31
CA VAL A 760 -11.58 -27.18 26.67
C VAL A 760 -11.28 -26.32 27.89
N ARG A 761 -10.95 -26.98 28.99
CA ARG A 761 -10.53 -26.36 30.24
C ARG A 761 -9.02 -26.27 30.28
N LEU A 762 -8.52 -25.07 30.55
CA LEU A 762 -7.13 -24.69 30.48
C LEU A 762 -6.71 -24.11 31.84
N THR A 763 -5.50 -24.42 32.28
CA THR A 763 -4.89 -23.83 33.47
C THR A 763 -3.49 -23.31 33.14
N GLY A 764 -3.18 -22.08 33.55
CA GLY A 764 -1.87 -21.44 33.32
C GLY A 764 -1.99 -20.12 32.54
N SER A 765 -0.94 -19.71 31.85
CA SER A 765 -0.94 -18.47 31.06
C SER A 765 -1.00 -18.80 29.57
N ALA A 766 -1.94 -18.26 28.81
CA ALA A 766 -2.02 -18.50 27.37
C ALA A 766 -1.08 -17.58 26.59
N GLY A 767 -0.44 -18.12 25.55
CA GLY A 767 0.30 -17.29 24.60
C GLY A 767 -0.61 -16.40 23.75
N GLN A 768 0.00 -15.72 22.78
CA GLN A 768 -0.73 -14.88 21.82
C GLN A 768 -1.84 -15.67 21.11
N SER A 769 -2.93 -14.96 20.78
CA SER A 769 -4.01 -15.49 19.94
C SER A 769 -4.82 -16.64 20.56
N LEU A 770 -4.98 -16.68 21.89
CA LEU A 770 -5.95 -17.59 22.52
C LEU A 770 -7.34 -17.41 21.89
N ALA A 771 -8.00 -18.52 21.53
CA ALA A 771 -9.32 -18.50 20.90
C ALA A 771 -9.38 -17.77 19.54
N VAL A 772 -8.25 -17.62 18.86
CA VAL A 772 -8.25 -17.02 17.52
C VAL A 772 -9.07 -17.89 16.56
N TRP A 773 -9.95 -17.23 15.79
CA TRP A 773 -10.90 -17.89 14.88
C TRP A 773 -11.86 -18.85 15.59
N ASN A 774 -12.24 -18.62 16.85
CA ASN A 774 -13.10 -19.55 17.58
C ASN A 774 -14.44 -19.80 16.87
N ALA A 775 -14.75 -21.07 16.62
CA ALA A 775 -15.96 -21.53 15.92
C ALA A 775 -17.16 -21.72 16.86
N ASN A 776 -18.36 -21.78 16.27
CA ASN A 776 -19.58 -22.12 17.00
C ASN A 776 -19.48 -23.50 17.69
N GLY A 777 -19.94 -23.55 18.93
CA GLY A 777 -19.96 -24.75 19.77
C GLY A 777 -18.65 -25.08 20.50
N LEU A 778 -17.55 -24.36 20.23
CA LEU A 778 -16.31 -24.45 20.99
C LEU A 778 -16.30 -23.47 22.18
N THR A 779 -16.11 -24.00 23.39
CA THR A 779 -15.99 -23.25 24.64
C THR A 779 -14.59 -23.43 25.22
N LEU A 780 -13.85 -22.34 25.38
CA LEU A 780 -12.53 -22.32 26.02
C LEU A 780 -12.66 -21.67 27.41
N VAL A 781 -12.24 -22.39 28.45
CA VAL A 781 -12.28 -21.90 29.83
C VAL A 781 -10.86 -21.88 30.35
N LEU A 782 -10.34 -20.72 30.74
CA LEU A 782 -8.98 -20.56 31.25
C LEU A 782 -9.00 -20.02 32.68
N GLU A 783 -8.47 -20.82 33.60
CA GLU A 783 -8.07 -20.38 34.93
C GLU A 783 -6.61 -19.90 34.87
N GLY A 784 -6.40 -18.58 34.91
CA GLY A 784 -5.11 -17.95 34.67
C GLY A 784 -5.22 -16.60 33.96
N ASP A 785 -4.30 -16.34 33.04
CA ASP A 785 -4.18 -15.10 32.26
C ASP A 785 -3.87 -15.40 30.79
N ALA A 786 -4.05 -14.41 29.90
CA ALA A 786 -3.68 -14.54 28.49
C ALA A 786 -2.99 -13.29 27.96
N ASN A 787 -2.13 -13.48 26.96
CA ASN A 787 -1.48 -12.37 26.27
C ASN A 787 -2.44 -11.70 25.24
N ASP A 788 -1.91 -11.04 24.22
CA ASP A 788 -2.66 -10.29 23.20
C ASP A 788 -3.54 -11.20 22.32
N TYR A 789 -4.48 -10.56 21.63
CA TYR A 789 -5.30 -11.14 20.57
C TYR A 789 -6.31 -12.21 21.02
N VAL A 790 -6.73 -12.20 22.29
CA VAL A 790 -7.76 -13.13 22.78
C VAL A 790 -9.04 -12.99 21.96
N GLY A 791 -9.53 -14.10 21.40
CA GLY A 791 -10.74 -14.13 20.58
C GLY A 791 -10.62 -13.36 19.25
N LYS A 792 -9.40 -13.09 18.78
CA LYS A 792 -9.16 -12.46 17.46
C LYS A 792 -9.93 -13.21 16.37
N GLY A 793 -10.77 -12.48 15.64
CA GLY A 793 -11.60 -13.02 14.57
C GLY A 793 -12.54 -14.16 14.97
N MET A 794 -12.90 -14.24 16.26
CA MET A 794 -13.89 -15.19 16.73
C MET A 794 -15.20 -15.02 15.95
N ALA A 795 -15.74 -16.12 15.42
CA ALA A 795 -17.01 -16.13 14.72
C ALA A 795 -18.16 -16.67 15.57
N GLY A 796 -17.84 -17.34 16.68
CA GLY A 796 -18.80 -18.05 17.50
C GLY A 796 -18.19 -18.65 18.76
N GLY A 797 -19.00 -19.44 19.48
CA GLY A 797 -18.54 -20.13 20.69
C GLY A 797 -18.36 -19.20 21.88
N GLN A 798 -17.63 -19.67 22.89
CA GLN A 798 -17.44 -18.96 24.15
C GLN A 798 -15.99 -19.01 24.64
N VAL A 799 -15.51 -17.91 25.21
CA VAL A 799 -14.22 -17.81 25.87
C VAL A 799 -14.46 -17.24 27.27
N ILE A 800 -13.99 -17.95 28.30
CA ILE A 800 -14.18 -17.59 29.70
C ILE A 800 -12.79 -17.56 30.35
N LEU A 801 -12.40 -16.41 30.90
CA LEU A 801 -11.14 -16.21 31.62
C LEU A 801 -11.41 -15.71 33.04
N TYR A 802 -10.74 -16.29 34.02
CA TYR A 802 -10.76 -15.82 35.40
C TYR A 802 -9.42 -16.14 36.08
N PRO A 803 -9.02 -15.33 37.08
CA PRO A 803 -7.77 -15.56 37.78
C PRO A 803 -7.80 -16.89 38.55
N PRO A 804 -6.63 -17.49 38.84
CA PRO A 804 -6.56 -18.68 39.68
C PRO A 804 -7.29 -18.48 40.99
N THR A 805 -8.01 -19.51 41.44
CA THR A 805 -8.84 -19.47 42.66
C THR A 805 -8.07 -19.08 43.93
N CYS A 806 -6.75 -19.28 43.96
CA CYS A 806 -5.86 -18.89 45.06
C CYS A 806 -5.35 -17.43 44.99
N SER A 807 -5.78 -16.64 44.00
CA SER A 807 -5.30 -15.26 43.80
C SER A 807 -5.82 -14.32 44.89
N GLY A 808 -4.91 -13.52 45.48
CA GLY A 808 -5.24 -12.54 46.52
C GLY A 808 -5.48 -11.11 46.02
N PHE A 809 -5.28 -10.84 44.73
CA PHE A 809 -5.50 -9.51 44.13
C PHE A 809 -6.97 -9.30 43.74
N VAL A 810 -7.36 -8.04 43.57
CA VAL A 810 -8.70 -7.65 43.11
C VAL A 810 -8.77 -7.71 41.58
N PRO A 811 -9.60 -8.58 40.97
CA PRO A 811 -9.56 -8.82 39.52
C PRO A 811 -9.81 -7.57 38.67
N HIS A 812 -10.81 -6.75 39.00
CA HIS A 812 -11.17 -5.55 38.23
C HIS A 812 -10.14 -4.41 38.27
N GLN A 813 -9.05 -4.57 39.02
CA GLN A 813 -7.94 -3.62 39.10
C GLN A 813 -6.66 -4.18 38.45
N THR A 814 -6.73 -5.38 37.87
CA THR A 814 -5.56 -6.10 37.35
C THR A 814 -5.82 -6.56 35.92
N THR A 815 -4.81 -6.45 35.05
CA THR A 815 -4.87 -6.95 33.68
C THR A 815 -4.92 -8.47 33.66
N ILE A 816 -5.85 -9.03 32.86
CA ILE A 816 -5.99 -10.48 32.66
C ILE A 816 -5.83 -10.88 31.18
N ILE A 817 -6.09 -9.96 30.25
CA ILE A 817 -5.89 -10.15 28.80
C ILE A 817 -5.15 -8.97 28.19
N GLY A 818 -4.35 -9.24 27.16
CA GLY A 818 -3.56 -8.23 26.47
C GLY A 818 -4.37 -7.34 25.51
N ASN A 819 -3.67 -6.83 24.50
CA ASN A 819 -4.16 -5.87 23.52
C ASN A 819 -4.92 -6.51 22.36
N THR A 820 -5.68 -5.70 21.62
CA THR A 820 -6.31 -6.08 20.34
C THR A 820 -7.17 -7.35 20.46
N CYS A 821 -7.74 -7.58 21.64
CA CYS A 821 -8.67 -8.68 21.87
C CYS A 821 -9.93 -8.49 21.02
N LEU A 822 -10.51 -9.58 20.54
CA LEU A 822 -11.69 -9.62 19.66
C LEU A 822 -11.52 -8.88 18.33
N TYR A 823 -10.29 -8.70 17.87
CA TYR A 823 -10.04 -8.00 16.60
C TYR A 823 -10.79 -8.64 15.43
N GLY A 824 -11.74 -7.91 14.86
CA GLY A 824 -12.52 -8.38 13.71
C GLY A 824 -13.48 -9.53 14.02
N ALA A 825 -13.81 -9.77 15.30
CA ALA A 825 -14.74 -10.84 15.67
C ALA A 825 -16.14 -10.60 15.05
N THR A 826 -16.79 -11.66 14.57
CA THR A 826 -18.10 -11.60 13.90
C THR A 826 -19.22 -12.26 14.70
N GLY A 827 -18.90 -12.86 15.85
CA GLY A 827 -19.86 -13.54 16.72
C GLY A 827 -19.17 -14.14 17.95
N GLY A 828 -19.95 -14.83 18.81
CA GLY A 828 -19.44 -15.49 20.01
C GLY A 828 -19.47 -14.62 21.27
N LYS A 829 -19.02 -15.20 22.40
CA LYS A 829 -19.01 -14.53 23.72
C LYS A 829 -17.63 -14.59 24.38
N LEU A 830 -17.14 -13.46 24.90
CA LEU A 830 -15.94 -13.39 25.73
C LEU A 830 -16.32 -12.86 27.12
N ASN A 831 -15.98 -13.59 28.18
CA ASN A 831 -16.10 -13.10 29.56
C ASN A 831 -14.74 -13.20 30.22
N ALA A 832 -14.16 -12.08 30.64
CA ALA A 832 -12.88 -12.05 31.34
C ALA A 832 -13.01 -11.29 32.66
N ALA A 833 -12.74 -11.96 33.78
CA ALA A 833 -12.76 -11.38 35.12
C ALA A 833 -11.46 -10.60 35.39
N GLY A 834 -11.32 -9.44 34.74
CA GLY A 834 -10.20 -8.51 34.89
C GLY A 834 -10.14 -7.47 33.77
N MET A 835 -9.09 -6.65 33.78
CA MET A 835 -8.90 -5.59 32.77
C MET A 835 -8.29 -6.13 31.47
N ALA A 836 -8.71 -5.57 30.34
CA ALA A 836 -8.09 -5.75 29.03
C ALA A 836 -7.06 -4.64 28.74
N GLY A 837 -6.13 -4.92 27.83
CA GLY A 837 -5.21 -3.91 27.31
C GLY A 837 -5.84 -2.94 26.32
N GLU A 838 -4.98 -2.35 25.49
CA GLU A 838 -5.31 -1.40 24.44
C GLU A 838 -6.17 -2.03 23.33
N ARG A 839 -6.99 -1.23 22.65
CA ARG A 839 -7.73 -1.62 21.45
C ARG A 839 -8.65 -2.82 21.65
N PHE A 840 -9.18 -2.98 22.86
CA PHE A 840 -10.15 -4.01 23.16
C PHE A 840 -11.36 -3.89 22.22
N ALA A 841 -11.77 -5.01 21.60
CA ALA A 841 -12.87 -5.07 20.65
C ALA A 841 -12.71 -4.18 19.40
N VAL A 842 -11.47 -3.89 19.00
CA VAL A 842 -11.20 -3.17 17.74
C VAL A 842 -11.80 -3.93 16.55
N ARG A 843 -12.54 -3.22 15.69
CA ARG A 843 -13.25 -3.82 14.56
C ARG A 843 -14.23 -4.95 14.94
N ASN A 844 -14.73 -5.01 16.18
CA ASN A 844 -15.75 -5.99 16.54
C ASN A 844 -17.02 -5.79 15.71
N SER A 845 -17.49 -6.87 15.09
CA SER A 845 -18.58 -6.91 14.12
C SER A 845 -19.72 -7.83 14.56
N GLY A 846 -19.66 -8.43 15.75
CA GLY A 846 -20.75 -9.27 16.25
C GLY A 846 -20.51 -10.06 17.53
N ALA A 847 -19.31 -10.01 18.12
CA ALA A 847 -19.06 -10.66 19.41
C ALA A 847 -19.65 -9.85 20.56
N VAL A 848 -20.10 -10.55 21.60
CA VAL A 848 -20.53 -9.95 22.87
C VAL A 848 -19.43 -10.19 23.90
N ALA A 849 -19.04 -9.15 24.63
CA ALA A 849 -17.96 -9.27 25.60
C ALA A 849 -18.28 -8.58 26.93
N VAL A 850 -17.79 -9.17 28.02
CA VAL A 850 -17.78 -8.59 29.37
C VAL A 850 -16.35 -8.65 29.90
N VAL A 851 -15.81 -7.48 30.22
CA VAL A 851 -14.50 -7.27 30.85
C VAL A 851 -14.66 -6.24 31.97
N GLU A 852 -13.70 -6.19 32.90
CA GLU A 852 -13.79 -5.35 34.10
C GLU A 852 -13.01 -4.03 33.97
N GLY A 853 -12.42 -3.77 32.80
CA GLY A 853 -11.74 -2.53 32.41
C GLY A 853 -11.05 -2.71 31.05
N ALA A 854 -10.64 -1.62 30.41
CA ALA A 854 -9.91 -1.63 29.13
C ALA A 854 -8.97 -0.42 29.00
N GLY A 855 -7.92 -0.54 28.18
CA GLY A 855 -7.03 0.57 27.80
C GLY A 855 -7.64 1.52 26.78
N ASP A 856 -6.79 2.34 26.13
CA ASP A 856 -7.23 3.29 25.10
C ASP A 856 -7.76 2.58 23.86
N HIS A 857 -8.49 3.34 23.02
CA HIS A 857 -9.07 2.86 21.77
C HIS A 857 -10.02 1.65 21.92
N CYS A 858 -10.65 1.50 23.09
CA CYS A 858 -11.69 0.50 23.31
C CYS A 858 -12.85 0.69 22.31
N CYS A 859 -13.29 -0.41 21.70
CA CYS A 859 -14.35 -0.47 20.68
C CYS A 859 -14.10 0.42 19.46
N GLU A 860 -12.84 0.63 19.07
CA GLU A 860 -12.53 1.41 17.87
C GLU A 860 -12.97 0.68 16.58
N TYR A 861 -13.55 1.44 15.65
CA TYR A 861 -14.14 1.00 14.37
C TYR A 861 -15.39 0.12 14.48
#